data_AF-A0A7R9EFG2-F1
#
_entry.id   AF-A0A7R9EFG2-F1
#
_cell.length_a   1.000
_cell.length_b   1.000
_cell.length_c   1.000
_cell.angle_alpha   90.00
_cell.angle_beta   90.00
_cell.angle_gamma   90.00
#
_symmetry.space_group_name_H-M   'P 1'
#
loop_
_entity.id
_entity.type
_entity.pdbx_description
1 polymer ?
#
loop_
_entity_poly.entity_id
_entity_poly.type
_entity_poly.pdbx_seq_one_letter_code
_entity_poly.pdbx_strand_id
1 'polypeptide(L)'
;MENVNTTEDESNVETESQPLVQSSDQGELVKGTDADISNQEMVRGMLNNIVNNVVTDCEGQKQSEGEVTTQESPVTPALTRVPSQESMDAGNDTDTAVTAKFTHVLQKDAFLVFRALCKLSMKPLPEGQPDPKSHELRSKILSLHLLLSILQNAGPIFRANDMFVTAIKQYLCVALSKNGVSSVPEVFELSLAIFLALLSKFKMHLKMQIEVFFKEIFLNILETTSSSFEHKWMVIQALTRICADAQSVVDIYVNYDCDLSAANLFERLVNDLSKIAQGRQALELGATPNQEKSMRIRGLECLVSILKCMVEWSKDLYVNPNSQTTLGADRYNKESDCEPPQPKNVHLYGSSNSLNSGGSGQTNREAPDTPEQLHVLKQTKEVWETGITVFNRKPKKGIQFLQEQHLLGMSSTEVAEWLHVDERLDKTALGDLLGESDDASKEIMYAYIDQMNFRNRDIVSALRNFLEGFRLPGEAQKIDRLMEKFASRYCECNPNNGLFASADTAYVLAYSVIMLTTDLHSPQVKSKMTKEQYIRLNRGISDSKDLPEEYLSNIYDEIAGHEIKMKGTVNKPGKQVISSEKRRRFLWNMEMEVISTAAKNLMESVSHVQAPFTSAKHLEHVRPMFKMAWTPLLAAFSVGLQDCDDPEIASLCLDGIRCAIRIACIFHMTLERDAYVQALARFTLLTANSPITEMKAKNIDTIKTLITVAHTDGKTT
;
A
#
# COMPACT_ATOMS: atom_id res chain seq x y z
N MET A 1 6.73 -1.89 -71.40
CA MET A 1 5.38 -2.46 -71.27
C MET A 1 4.95 -2.21 -69.83
N GLU A 2 4.08 -1.29 -69.48
CA GLU A 2 3.22 -0.36 -70.21
C GLU A 2 2.97 0.85 -69.29
N ASN A 3 2.61 1.97 -69.91
CA ASN A 3 2.53 3.32 -69.36
C ASN A 3 1.32 3.52 -68.43
N VAL A 4 1.28 4.62 -67.67
CA VAL A 4 0.51 5.85 -68.00
C VAL A 4 0.70 6.91 -66.90
N ASN A 5 0.67 8.15 -67.36
CA ASN A 5 1.11 9.41 -66.79
C ASN A 5 -0.12 10.32 -66.53
N THR A 6 0.01 11.31 -65.62
CA THR A 6 -0.70 12.63 -65.54
C THR A 6 -2.23 12.63 -65.32
N THR A 7 -2.90 13.54 -64.58
CA THR A 7 -2.82 15.03 -64.46
C THR A 7 -3.50 15.54 -63.17
N GLU A 8 -3.19 16.81 -62.86
CA GLU A 8 -3.67 17.80 -61.87
C GLU A 8 -5.20 17.95 -61.67
N ASP A 9 -5.64 18.42 -60.49
CA ASP A 9 -6.36 19.72 -60.36
C ASP A 9 -6.55 20.16 -58.88
N GLU A 10 -6.33 21.46 -58.63
CA GLU A 10 -6.47 22.18 -57.36
C GLU A 10 -7.90 22.75 -57.15
N SER A 11 -8.19 23.09 -55.88
CA SER A 11 -9.01 24.22 -55.38
C SER A 11 -10.16 23.85 -54.42
N ASN A 12 -10.07 24.32 -53.15
CA ASN A 12 -11.06 25.26 -52.59
C ASN A 12 -10.72 25.77 -51.18
N VAL A 13 -10.30 27.04 -51.14
CA VAL A 13 -10.87 28.18 -50.39
C VAL A 13 -11.24 28.02 -48.90
N GLU A 14 -10.43 28.69 -48.08
CA GLU A 14 -10.71 29.21 -46.73
C GLU A 14 -11.74 30.35 -46.75
N THR A 15 -12.53 30.50 -45.67
CA THR A 15 -12.79 31.83 -45.09
C THR A 15 -13.36 31.75 -43.68
N GLU A 16 -12.60 32.30 -42.73
CA GLU A 16 -13.04 32.74 -41.41
C GLU A 16 -14.01 33.93 -41.51
N SER A 17 -14.87 34.13 -40.49
CA SER A 17 -15.11 35.43 -39.79
C SER A 17 -16.30 35.36 -38.82
N GLN A 18 -16.07 35.69 -37.55
CA GLN A 18 -17.07 36.05 -36.52
C GLN A 18 -17.52 37.53 -36.67
N PRO A 19 -18.22 38.18 -35.70
CA PRO A 19 -19.61 38.01 -35.21
C PRO A 19 -20.37 39.36 -35.15
N LEU A 20 -21.68 39.39 -34.78
CA LEU A 20 -22.33 40.51 -34.02
C LEU A 20 -23.84 40.26 -33.70
N VAL A 21 -24.11 40.08 -32.41
CA VAL A 21 -25.17 40.65 -31.52
C VAL A 21 -26.51 41.13 -32.15
N GLN A 22 -27.68 40.61 -31.70
CA GLN A 22 -28.69 41.29 -30.83
C GLN A 22 -30.00 40.47 -30.54
N SER A 23 -30.38 40.46 -29.25
CA SER A 23 -31.75 40.52 -28.62
C SER A 23 -32.87 39.48 -28.87
N SER A 24 -33.28 38.82 -27.75
CA SER A 24 -34.65 38.50 -27.23
C SER A 24 -35.78 38.14 -28.24
N ASP A 25 -36.54 37.04 -28.10
CA ASP A 25 -37.58 36.82 -27.06
C ASP A 25 -38.16 35.38 -27.14
N GLN A 26 -38.98 35.04 -26.13
CA GLN A 26 -39.56 33.76 -25.68
C GLN A 26 -40.17 32.76 -26.69
N GLY A 27 -40.15 31.46 -26.29
CA GLY A 27 -41.29 30.55 -26.52
C GLY A 27 -41.00 29.09 -26.89
N GLU A 28 -41.38 28.18 -25.99
CA GLU A 28 -41.79 26.77 -26.20
C GLU A 28 -40.80 25.59 -26.05
N LEU A 29 -41.39 24.57 -25.42
CA LEU A 29 -40.85 23.43 -24.68
C LEU A 29 -40.84 22.15 -25.53
N VAL A 30 -39.82 21.31 -25.26
CA VAL A 30 -39.84 19.82 -25.19
C VAL A 30 -39.90 19.01 -26.49
N LYS A 31 -38.83 18.22 -26.71
CA LYS A 31 -38.85 16.74 -26.72
C LYS A 31 -37.44 16.15 -26.67
N GLY A 32 -37.02 15.72 -25.48
CA GLY A 32 -35.89 14.82 -25.26
C GLY A 32 -36.37 13.73 -24.31
N THR A 33 -36.85 12.61 -24.85
CA THR A 33 -37.44 11.52 -24.05
C THR A 33 -37.17 10.20 -24.74
N ASP A 34 -36.21 9.46 -24.19
CA ASP A 34 -36.27 7.99 -24.00
C ASP A 34 -35.01 7.51 -23.26
N ALA A 35 -33.83 8.09 -23.56
CA ALA A 35 -32.58 7.76 -22.88
C ALA A 35 -32.50 8.30 -21.43
N ASP A 36 -32.94 9.54 -21.20
CA ASP A 36 -32.93 10.16 -19.86
C ASP A 36 -33.97 9.57 -18.91
N ILE A 37 -35.11 9.10 -19.45
CA ILE A 37 -36.16 8.43 -18.66
C ILE A 37 -35.65 7.06 -18.18
N SER A 38 -34.96 6.30 -19.04
CA SER A 38 -34.38 5.01 -18.67
C SER A 38 -33.31 5.13 -17.59
N ASN A 39 -32.47 6.17 -17.65
CA ASN A 39 -31.47 6.44 -16.63
C ASN A 39 -32.11 6.89 -15.30
N GLN A 40 -33.16 7.71 -15.33
CA GLN A 40 -33.89 8.12 -14.12
C GLN A 40 -34.67 6.97 -13.48
N GLU A 41 -35.31 6.12 -14.26
CA GLU A 41 -36.01 4.93 -13.77
C GLU A 41 -35.05 3.89 -13.18
N MET A 42 -33.86 3.73 -13.76
CA MET A 42 -32.81 2.87 -13.22
C MET A 42 -32.24 3.42 -11.91
N VAL A 43 -31.95 4.73 -11.83
CA VAL A 43 -31.51 5.39 -10.59
C VAL A 43 -32.59 5.29 -9.51
N ARG A 44 -33.87 5.45 -9.88
CA ARG A 44 -35.02 5.28 -8.97
C ARG A 44 -35.16 3.83 -8.51
N GLY A 45 -34.99 2.85 -9.39
CA GLY A 45 -34.99 1.42 -9.06
C GLY A 45 -33.85 1.04 -8.12
N MET A 46 -32.66 1.61 -8.30
CA MET A 46 -31.52 1.40 -7.40
C MET A 46 -31.69 2.11 -6.05
N LEU A 47 -32.19 3.35 -6.04
CA LEU A 47 -32.54 4.05 -4.80
C LEU A 47 -33.62 3.30 -4.02
N ASN A 48 -34.64 2.78 -4.71
CA ASN A 48 -35.65 1.93 -4.10
C ASN A 48 -35.07 0.63 -3.57
N ASN A 49 -34.12 -0.01 -4.27
CA ASN A 49 -33.40 -1.18 -3.74
C ASN A 49 -32.53 -0.85 -2.53
N ILE A 50 -31.90 0.33 -2.49
CA ILE A 50 -31.14 0.80 -1.32
C ILE A 50 -32.09 1.04 -0.14
N VAL A 51 -33.21 1.74 -0.39
CA VAL A 51 -34.26 1.99 0.63
C VAL A 51 -34.86 0.68 1.12
N ASN A 52 -35.21 -0.25 0.23
CA ASN A 52 -35.79 -1.54 0.59
C ASN A 52 -34.82 -2.43 1.38
N ASN A 53 -33.52 -2.41 1.06
CA ASN A 53 -32.50 -3.11 1.85
C ASN A 53 -32.29 -2.48 3.24
N VAL A 54 -32.45 -1.15 3.37
CA VAL A 54 -32.40 -0.45 4.66
C VAL A 54 -33.67 -0.72 5.49
N VAL A 55 -34.83 -0.84 4.84
CA VAL A 55 -36.12 -1.12 5.47
C VAL A 55 -36.22 -2.58 5.92
N THR A 56 -35.73 -3.53 5.12
CA THR A 56 -35.72 -4.97 5.49
C THR A 56 -34.81 -5.27 6.69
N ASP A 57 -33.68 -4.57 6.84
CA ASP A 57 -32.83 -4.63 8.05
C ASP A 57 -33.54 -4.03 9.29
N CYS A 58 -34.57 -3.18 9.10
CA CYS A 58 -35.33 -2.56 10.19
C CYS A 58 -36.63 -3.31 10.55
N GLU A 59 -37.24 -4.03 9.59
CA GLU A 59 -38.53 -4.70 9.75
C GLU A 59 -38.43 -6.17 10.19
N GLY A 60 -37.25 -6.80 10.10
CA GLY A 60 -36.99 -8.15 10.62
C GLY A 60 -37.11 -8.32 12.15
N GLN A 61 -37.50 -7.27 12.88
CA GLN A 61 -37.69 -7.28 14.33
C GLN A 61 -39.15 -7.14 14.80
N LYS A 62 -40.16 -7.08 13.92
CA LYS A 62 -41.56 -6.97 14.37
C LYS A 62 -42.54 -7.64 13.40
N GLN A 63 -42.95 -8.88 13.68
CA GLN A 63 -44.33 -9.37 13.52
C GLN A 63 -44.47 -10.85 13.87
N SER A 64 -45.06 -11.15 15.04
CA SER A 64 -46.17 -12.10 15.18
C SER A 64 -46.75 -12.02 16.60
N GLU A 65 -47.98 -11.51 16.74
CA GLU A 65 -49.11 -12.18 17.41
C GLU A 65 -50.20 -11.18 17.87
N GLY A 66 -51.41 -11.39 17.36
CA GLY A 66 -52.61 -11.63 18.18
C GLY A 66 -53.33 -10.46 18.85
N GLU A 67 -54.47 -10.06 18.27
CA GLU A 67 -55.54 -9.30 18.95
C GLU A 67 -56.13 -10.07 20.15
N VAL A 68 -56.18 -9.45 21.34
CA VAL A 68 -57.31 -9.56 22.27
C VAL A 68 -57.50 -8.23 23.02
N THR A 69 -58.76 -7.80 23.08
CA THR A 69 -59.36 -6.59 23.64
C THR A 69 -59.35 -6.53 25.18
N THR A 70 -58.96 -5.38 25.79
CA THR A 70 -59.73 -4.53 26.75
C THR A 70 -58.86 -3.66 27.70
N GLN A 71 -59.17 -2.34 27.69
CA GLN A 71 -59.13 -1.30 28.76
C GLN A 71 -57.83 -0.89 29.54
N GLU A 72 -57.38 0.33 29.20
CA GLU A 72 -56.92 1.49 30.02
C GLU A 72 -56.10 1.35 31.34
N SER A 73 -54.77 1.55 31.21
CA SER A 73 -53.85 2.50 31.95
C SER A 73 -53.59 2.41 33.48
N PRO A 74 -52.52 3.04 34.04
CA PRO A 74 -51.07 3.00 33.68
C PRO A 74 -50.11 2.81 34.90
N VAL A 75 -48.79 2.84 34.61
CA VAL A 75 -47.59 3.16 35.48
C VAL A 75 -46.56 2.02 35.72
N THR A 76 -45.34 2.28 35.21
CA THR A 76 -43.97 1.68 35.37
C THR A 76 -43.51 1.24 36.79
N PRO A 77 -42.33 0.57 37.00
CA PRO A 77 -41.29 0.08 36.09
C PRO A 77 -40.76 -1.37 36.35
N ALA A 78 -39.83 -1.78 35.48
CA ALA A 78 -39.00 -2.99 35.39
C ALA A 78 -38.51 -3.68 36.69
N LEU A 79 -38.40 -5.02 36.65
CA LEU A 79 -37.11 -5.75 36.52
C LEU A 79 -37.27 -7.29 36.55
N THR A 80 -36.25 -7.93 35.96
CA THR A 80 -35.72 -9.30 36.15
C THR A 80 -36.22 -10.51 35.33
N ARG A 81 -35.28 -10.99 34.48
CA ARG A 81 -34.68 -12.36 34.46
C ARG A 81 -35.21 -13.33 33.38
N VAL A 82 -34.50 -13.48 32.23
CA VAL A 82 -33.38 -14.44 31.89
C VAL A 82 -33.90 -15.64 31.06
N PRO A 83 -33.08 -16.19 30.15
CA PRO A 83 -33.52 -16.65 28.83
C PRO A 83 -33.42 -18.17 28.63
N SER A 84 -33.85 -18.64 27.46
CA SER A 84 -33.49 -19.94 26.86
C SER A 84 -33.37 -19.68 25.35
N GLN A 85 -32.20 -19.78 24.69
CA GLN A 85 -31.56 -21.01 24.15
C GLN A 85 -32.57 -21.87 23.39
N GLU A 86 -32.49 -22.18 22.08
CA GLU A 86 -31.41 -22.21 21.09
C GLU A 86 -32.03 -22.22 19.67
N SER A 87 -31.38 -21.61 18.67
CA SER A 87 -31.20 -22.20 17.31
C SER A 87 -30.06 -21.47 16.56
N MET A 88 -28.91 -22.14 16.50
CA MET A 88 -27.81 -21.92 15.54
C MET A 88 -28.21 -22.60 14.20
N ASP A 89 -27.68 -22.35 13.00
CA ASP A 89 -26.33 -21.91 12.64
C ASP A 89 -26.28 -21.50 11.14
N ALA A 90 -25.40 -20.55 10.82
CA ALA A 90 -24.60 -20.40 9.59
C ALA A 90 -23.87 -19.05 9.67
N GLY A 91 -22.96 -18.98 10.65
CA GLY A 91 -22.19 -17.80 11.01
C GLY A 91 -21.17 -17.36 9.98
N ASN A 92 -21.03 -16.04 9.88
CA ASN A 92 -19.74 -15.39 9.68
C ASN A 92 -19.65 -14.31 10.78
N ASP A 93 -19.40 -14.76 12.00
CA ASP A 93 -19.27 -13.92 13.19
C ASP A 93 -17.97 -13.12 13.15
N THR A 94 -18.08 -11.86 12.73
CA THR A 94 -17.18 -10.77 13.15
C THR A 94 -17.94 -9.46 13.43
N ASP A 95 -19.27 -9.47 13.40
CA ASP A 95 -20.08 -8.33 13.86
C ASP A 95 -20.13 -8.31 15.41
N THR A 96 -18.97 -8.06 16.04
CA THR A 96 -18.97 -7.30 17.29
C THR A 96 -19.34 -5.88 16.93
N ALA A 97 -20.64 -5.69 16.66
CA ALA A 97 -21.23 -4.40 16.38
C ALA A 97 -20.96 -3.51 17.59
N VAL A 98 -19.97 -2.61 17.43
CA VAL A 98 -19.91 -1.34 18.16
C VAL A 98 -21.34 -0.84 18.21
N THR A 99 -21.95 -0.79 19.39
CA THR A 99 -23.31 -0.29 19.55
C THR A 99 -23.24 1.20 19.20
N ALA A 100 -23.43 1.50 17.92
CA ALA A 100 -23.18 2.80 17.34
C ALA A 100 -24.14 3.79 17.98
N LYS A 101 -23.64 4.56 18.95
CA LYS A 101 -24.40 5.61 19.61
C LYS A 101 -24.48 6.80 18.67
N PHE A 102 -25.44 6.76 17.75
CA PHE A 102 -25.74 7.91 16.92
C PHE A 102 -26.44 8.97 17.77
N THR A 103 -25.87 10.18 17.79
CA THR A 103 -26.49 11.31 18.49
C THR A 103 -27.76 11.78 17.80
N HIS A 104 -27.91 11.51 16.50
CA HIS A 104 -29.03 11.94 15.69
C HIS A 104 -29.45 10.84 14.70
N VAL A 105 -30.76 10.69 14.45
CA VAL A 105 -31.31 9.69 13.51
C VAL A 105 -30.71 9.84 12.11
N LEU A 106 -30.61 11.08 11.61
CA LEU A 106 -29.97 11.36 10.31
C LEU A 106 -28.50 10.87 10.21
N GLN A 107 -27.74 10.85 11.30
CA GLN A 107 -26.38 10.30 11.28
C GLN A 107 -26.39 8.78 11.11
N LYS A 108 -27.35 8.10 11.76
CA LYS A 108 -27.58 6.67 11.59
C LYS A 108 -27.97 6.35 10.15
N ASP A 109 -28.92 7.10 9.60
CA ASP A 109 -29.39 6.88 8.23
C ASP A 109 -28.28 7.13 7.20
N ALA A 110 -27.52 8.22 7.36
CA ALA A 110 -26.36 8.51 6.52
C ALA A 110 -25.29 7.40 6.61
N PHE A 111 -25.02 6.87 7.80
CA PHE A 111 -24.11 5.76 8.00
C PHE A 111 -24.59 4.48 7.30
N LEU A 112 -25.89 4.15 7.42
CA LEU A 112 -26.46 2.97 6.79
C LEU A 112 -26.42 3.08 5.25
N VAL A 113 -26.74 4.24 4.70
CA VAL A 113 -26.62 4.50 3.25
C VAL A 113 -25.17 4.38 2.80
N PHE A 114 -24.23 4.98 3.52
CA PHE A 114 -22.80 4.88 3.21
C PHE A 114 -22.31 3.42 3.22
N ARG A 115 -22.70 2.65 4.24
CA ARG A 115 -22.39 1.21 4.36
C ARG A 115 -22.99 0.42 3.19
N ALA A 116 -24.25 0.70 2.83
CA ALA A 116 -24.92 0.04 1.71
C ALA A 116 -24.23 0.31 0.37
N LEU A 117 -23.81 1.56 0.10
CA LEU A 117 -23.05 1.92 -1.09
C LEU A 117 -21.70 1.18 -1.16
N CYS A 118 -21.00 1.08 -0.03
CA CYS A 118 -19.75 0.28 0.04
C CYS A 118 -20.01 -1.18 -0.32
N LYS A 119 -21.04 -1.81 0.27
CA LYS A 119 -21.41 -3.20 -0.03
C LYS A 119 -21.79 -3.41 -1.50
N LEU A 120 -22.58 -2.50 -2.09
CA LEU A 120 -22.95 -2.56 -3.50
C LEU A 120 -21.73 -2.46 -4.42
N SER A 121 -20.76 -1.62 -4.08
CA SER A 121 -19.51 -1.50 -4.85
C SER A 121 -18.65 -2.76 -4.84
N MET A 122 -18.87 -3.69 -3.90
CA MET A 122 -18.10 -4.93 -3.76
C MET A 122 -18.74 -6.14 -4.43
N LYS A 123 -19.96 -6.02 -4.96
CA LYS A 123 -20.65 -7.14 -5.61
C LYS A 123 -19.79 -7.71 -6.75
N PRO A 124 -19.61 -9.04 -6.80
CA PRO A 124 -18.86 -9.67 -7.88
C PRO A 124 -19.59 -9.47 -9.20
N LEU A 125 -18.82 -9.32 -10.28
CA LEU A 125 -19.37 -9.29 -11.63
C LEU A 125 -19.49 -10.73 -12.15
N PRO A 126 -20.47 -11.04 -13.02
CA PRO A 126 -20.58 -12.37 -13.64
C PRO A 126 -19.29 -12.80 -14.33
N GLU A 127 -18.96 -14.09 -14.27
CA GLU A 127 -17.77 -14.65 -14.92
C GLU A 127 -17.83 -14.46 -16.45
N GLY A 128 -16.85 -13.74 -17.01
CA GLY A 128 -16.77 -13.45 -18.44
C GLY A 128 -16.27 -12.03 -18.75
N GLN A 129 -16.38 -11.61 -20.01
CA GLN A 129 -16.19 -10.20 -20.33
C GLN A 129 -17.36 -9.41 -19.73
N PRO A 130 -17.09 -8.38 -18.91
CA PRO A 130 -18.15 -7.62 -18.27
C PRO A 130 -18.99 -6.90 -19.32
N ASP A 131 -20.28 -7.24 -19.42
CA ASP A 131 -21.22 -6.55 -20.32
C ASP A 131 -21.41 -5.11 -19.82
N PRO A 132 -21.08 -4.08 -20.62
CA PRO A 132 -21.29 -2.67 -20.27
C PRO A 132 -22.75 -2.32 -19.95
N LYS A 133 -23.70 -3.15 -20.38
CA LYS A 133 -25.14 -2.98 -20.11
C LYS A 133 -25.62 -3.76 -18.88
N SER A 134 -24.77 -4.57 -18.26
CA SER A 134 -25.14 -5.33 -17.07
C SER A 134 -25.56 -4.40 -15.93
N HIS A 135 -26.66 -4.78 -15.27
CA HIS A 135 -27.19 -4.02 -14.15
C HIS A 135 -26.19 -4.01 -12.98
N GLU A 136 -25.45 -5.10 -12.78
CA GLU A 136 -24.43 -5.25 -11.74
C GLU A 136 -23.28 -4.26 -11.92
N LEU A 137 -22.74 -4.14 -13.14
CA LEU A 137 -21.64 -3.22 -13.42
C LEU A 137 -22.08 -1.76 -13.26
N ARG A 138 -23.25 -1.42 -13.81
CA ARG A 138 -23.83 -0.06 -13.66
C ARG A 138 -24.09 0.29 -12.21
N SER A 139 -24.62 -0.65 -11.42
CA SER A 139 -24.85 -0.47 -9.98
C SER A 139 -23.55 -0.20 -9.24
N LYS A 140 -22.49 -0.94 -9.59
CA LYS A 140 -21.16 -0.79 -9.01
C LYS A 140 -20.53 0.57 -9.35
N ILE A 141 -20.55 0.97 -10.62
CA ILE A 141 -20.05 2.27 -11.09
C ILE A 141 -20.80 3.42 -10.43
N LEU A 142 -22.13 3.35 -10.38
CA LEU A 142 -22.94 4.38 -9.73
C LEU A 142 -22.62 4.48 -8.23
N SER A 143 -22.49 3.34 -7.55
CA SER A 143 -22.14 3.31 -6.12
C SER A 143 -20.80 3.98 -5.85
N LEU A 144 -19.79 3.73 -6.70
CA LEU A 144 -18.47 4.37 -6.60
C LEU A 144 -18.55 5.88 -6.88
N HIS A 145 -19.31 6.33 -7.87
CA HIS A 145 -19.53 7.76 -8.13
C HIS A 145 -20.20 8.46 -6.93
N LEU A 146 -21.21 7.84 -6.33
CA LEU A 146 -21.88 8.39 -5.16
C LEU A 146 -20.94 8.46 -3.95
N LEU A 147 -20.13 7.42 -3.73
CA LEU A 147 -19.09 7.41 -2.69
C LEU A 147 -18.05 8.52 -2.92
N LEU A 148 -17.58 8.69 -4.16
CA LEU A 148 -16.66 9.77 -4.51
C LEU A 148 -17.26 11.14 -4.21
N SER A 149 -18.51 11.37 -4.61
CA SER A 149 -19.23 12.63 -4.36
C SER A 149 -19.40 12.90 -2.86
N ILE A 150 -19.72 11.88 -2.05
CA ILE A 150 -19.82 12.01 -0.60
C ILE A 150 -18.50 12.48 0.01
N LEU A 151 -17.36 11.90 -0.40
CA LEU A 151 -16.05 12.27 0.14
C LEU A 151 -15.59 13.65 -0.35
N GLN A 152 -15.82 13.97 -1.62
CA GLN A 152 -15.52 15.28 -2.20
C GLN A 152 -16.36 16.39 -1.57
N ASN A 153 -17.52 16.08 -1.01
CA ASN A 153 -18.40 17.04 -0.32
C ASN A 153 -18.47 16.81 1.21
N ALA A 154 -17.59 16.00 1.78
CA ALA A 154 -17.60 15.69 3.21
C ALA A 154 -17.41 16.95 4.07
N GLY A 155 -18.43 17.30 4.87
CA GLY A 155 -18.36 18.38 5.84
C GLY A 155 -17.51 18.03 7.07
N PRO A 156 -17.22 18.99 7.96
CA PRO A 156 -16.36 18.78 9.14
C PRO A 156 -16.87 17.66 10.07
N ILE A 157 -18.19 17.56 10.25
CA ILE A 157 -18.82 16.53 11.09
C ILE A 157 -18.53 15.13 10.55
N PHE A 158 -18.64 14.92 9.23
CA PHE A 158 -18.37 13.63 8.61
C PHE A 158 -16.88 13.27 8.70
N ARG A 159 -15.98 14.27 8.61
CA ARG A 159 -14.53 14.06 8.70
C ARG A 159 -14.05 13.72 10.11
N ALA A 160 -14.65 14.34 11.13
CA ALA A 160 -14.19 14.21 12.51
C ALA A 160 -14.92 13.13 13.32
N ASN A 161 -16.05 12.61 12.85
CA ASN A 161 -16.85 11.64 13.59
C ASN A 161 -16.27 10.22 13.46
N ASP A 162 -15.90 9.63 14.60
CA ASP A 162 -15.26 8.31 14.69
C ASP A 162 -16.05 7.18 14.05
N MET A 163 -17.39 7.25 14.02
CA MET A 163 -18.21 6.22 13.37
C MET A 163 -18.03 6.24 11.85
N PHE A 164 -17.99 7.44 11.24
CA PHE A 164 -17.74 7.56 9.80
C PHE A 164 -16.29 7.23 9.45
N VAL A 165 -15.34 7.62 10.29
CA VAL A 165 -13.93 7.20 10.14
C VAL A 165 -13.82 5.67 10.20
N THR A 166 -14.49 5.03 11.15
CA THR A 166 -14.55 3.57 11.28
C THR A 166 -15.21 2.93 10.05
N ALA A 167 -16.31 3.52 9.54
CA ALA A 167 -16.95 3.05 8.31
C ALA A 167 -16.04 3.15 7.08
N ILE A 168 -15.26 4.23 6.98
CA ILE A 168 -14.27 4.39 5.92
C ILE A 168 -13.21 3.29 6.01
N LYS A 169 -12.69 3.00 7.21
CA LYS A 169 -11.68 1.95 7.42
C LYS A 169 -12.20 0.55 7.10
N GLN A 170 -13.36 0.19 7.67
CA GLN A 170 -13.89 -1.17 7.64
C GLN A 170 -14.66 -1.51 6.37
N TYR A 171 -15.33 -0.53 5.75
CA TYR A 171 -16.16 -0.78 4.57
C TYR A 171 -15.53 -0.20 3.31
N LEU A 172 -15.22 1.11 3.30
CA LEU A 172 -14.78 1.76 2.08
C LEU A 172 -13.38 1.32 1.66
N CYS A 173 -12.40 1.29 2.57
CA CYS A 173 -11.03 0.90 2.23
C CYS A 173 -10.98 -0.57 1.80
N VAL A 174 -11.76 -1.45 2.42
CA VAL A 174 -11.89 -2.87 2.03
C VAL A 174 -12.54 -3.01 0.65
N ALA A 175 -13.56 -2.19 0.36
CA ALA A 175 -14.17 -2.15 -0.96
C ALA A 175 -13.19 -1.67 -2.04
N LEU A 176 -12.41 -0.63 -1.74
CA LEU A 176 -11.39 -0.08 -2.61
C LEU A 176 -10.22 -1.04 -2.83
N SER A 177 -9.81 -1.84 -1.83
CA SER A 177 -8.75 -2.84 -2.04
C SER A 177 -9.17 -3.92 -3.05
N LYS A 178 -10.45 -4.29 -3.07
CA LYS A 178 -11.01 -5.22 -4.06
C LYS A 178 -11.15 -4.59 -5.45
N ASN A 179 -11.56 -3.32 -5.50
CA ASN A 179 -11.80 -2.62 -6.77
C ASN A 179 -10.53 -1.99 -7.37
N GLY A 180 -9.47 -1.82 -6.57
CA GLY A 180 -8.17 -1.25 -6.94
C GLY A 180 -7.35 -2.14 -7.87
N VAL A 181 -7.85 -3.31 -8.24
CA VAL A 181 -7.30 -4.21 -9.26
C VAL A 181 -8.40 -4.75 -10.17
N SER A 182 -9.43 -3.94 -10.41
CA SER A 182 -10.52 -4.28 -11.33
C SER A 182 -10.02 -4.34 -12.77
N SER A 183 -10.39 -5.39 -13.50
CA SER A 183 -10.15 -5.51 -14.95
C SER A 183 -10.95 -4.51 -15.79
N VAL A 184 -11.99 -3.88 -15.20
CA VAL A 184 -12.75 -2.79 -15.82
C VAL A 184 -12.06 -1.45 -15.50
N PRO A 185 -11.54 -0.72 -16.50
CA PRO A 185 -10.81 0.53 -16.29
C PRO A 185 -11.61 1.59 -15.54
N GLU A 186 -12.89 1.79 -15.86
CA GLU A 186 -13.74 2.80 -15.20
C GLU A 186 -13.89 2.56 -13.70
N VAL A 187 -14.04 1.29 -13.28
CA VAL A 187 -14.10 0.92 -11.85
C VAL A 187 -12.77 1.20 -11.17
N PHE A 188 -11.66 0.90 -11.84
CA PHE A 188 -10.33 1.16 -11.31
C PHE A 188 -10.07 2.67 -11.20
N GLU A 189 -10.46 3.47 -12.19
CA GLU A 189 -10.32 4.92 -12.21
C GLU A 189 -11.06 5.57 -11.05
N LEU A 190 -12.32 5.20 -10.85
CA LEU A 190 -13.12 5.68 -9.73
C LEU A 190 -12.51 5.28 -8.40
N SER A 191 -11.97 4.06 -8.29
CA SER A 191 -11.30 3.60 -7.07
C SER A 191 -10.06 4.46 -6.74
N LEU A 192 -9.26 4.80 -7.76
CA LEU A 192 -8.13 5.72 -7.62
C LEU A 192 -8.60 7.13 -7.23
N ALA A 193 -9.66 7.64 -7.85
CA ALA A 193 -10.21 8.96 -7.53
C ALA A 193 -10.74 9.06 -6.10
N ILE A 194 -11.42 8.00 -5.62
CA ILE A 194 -11.88 7.89 -4.23
C ILE A 194 -10.67 7.87 -3.29
N PHE A 195 -9.63 7.08 -3.60
CA PHE A 195 -8.41 7.05 -2.80
C PHE A 195 -7.73 8.43 -2.71
N LEU A 196 -7.65 9.18 -3.82
CA LEU A 196 -7.11 10.55 -3.80
C LEU A 196 -7.95 11.48 -2.91
N ALA A 197 -9.27 11.35 -2.93
CA ALA A 197 -10.16 12.11 -2.03
C ALA A 197 -9.94 11.72 -0.55
N LEU A 198 -9.71 10.43 -0.26
CA LEU A 198 -9.38 9.95 1.08
C LEU A 198 -8.04 10.50 1.55
N LEU A 199 -7.00 10.49 0.71
CA LEU A 199 -5.70 11.03 1.06
C LEU A 199 -5.76 12.53 1.35
N SER A 200 -6.52 13.29 0.55
CA SER A 200 -6.66 14.74 0.74
C SER A 200 -7.37 15.11 2.05
N LYS A 201 -8.39 14.34 2.46
CA LYS A 201 -9.32 14.76 3.54
C LYS A 201 -9.32 13.90 4.80
N PHE A 202 -8.81 12.67 4.72
CA PHE A 202 -8.91 11.68 5.78
C PHE A 202 -7.57 11.02 6.13
N LYS A 203 -6.44 11.43 5.51
CA LYS A 203 -5.11 10.82 5.74
C LYS A 203 -4.72 10.68 7.22
N MET A 204 -5.09 11.64 8.05
CA MET A 204 -4.85 11.64 9.50
C MET A 204 -5.39 10.40 10.21
N HIS A 205 -6.41 9.75 9.63
CA HIS A 205 -7.04 8.56 10.21
C HIS A 205 -6.61 7.27 9.52
N LEU A 206 -5.92 7.33 8.38
CA LEU A 206 -5.76 6.20 7.44
C LEU A 206 -4.31 5.73 7.28
N LYS A 207 -3.46 5.89 8.31
CA LYS A 207 -2.03 5.55 8.24
C LYS A 207 -1.79 4.14 7.68
N MET A 208 -2.36 3.11 8.32
CA MET A 208 -2.17 1.72 7.89
C MET A 208 -2.82 1.44 6.53
N GLN A 209 -4.01 2.00 6.28
CA GLN A 209 -4.74 1.79 5.03
C GLN A 209 -3.96 2.35 3.83
N ILE A 210 -3.38 3.55 3.97
CA ILE A 210 -2.52 4.17 2.95
C ILE A 210 -1.31 3.27 2.65
N GLU A 211 -0.68 2.67 3.67
CA GLU A 211 0.43 1.74 3.44
C GLU A 211 0.00 0.56 2.58
N VAL A 212 -1.12 -0.09 2.91
CA VAL A 212 -1.66 -1.22 2.13
C VAL A 212 -1.93 -0.80 0.69
N PHE A 213 -2.58 0.35 0.46
CA PHE A 213 -2.85 0.85 -0.90
C PHE A 213 -1.59 1.11 -1.70
N PHE A 214 -0.60 1.80 -1.12
CA PHE A 214 0.64 2.09 -1.82
C PHE A 214 1.44 0.81 -2.10
N LYS A 215 1.63 -0.03 -1.08
CA LYS A 215 2.47 -1.22 -1.16
C LYS A 215 1.86 -2.30 -2.05
N GLU A 216 0.62 -2.68 -1.78
CA GLU A 216 -0.02 -3.85 -2.40
C GLU A 216 -0.67 -3.53 -3.73
N ILE A 217 -1.09 -2.27 -3.95
CA ILE A 217 -1.77 -1.86 -5.18
C ILE A 217 -0.85 -1.01 -6.05
N PHE A 218 -0.48 0.20 -5.64
CA PHE A 218 0.20 1.14 -6.54
C PHE A 218 1.58 0.65 -6.97
N LEU A 219 2.47 0.42 -6.00
CA LEU A 219 3.85 0.01 -6.28
C LEU A 219 3.89 -1.39 -6.90
N ASN A 220 3.05 -2.32 -6.42
CA ASN A 220 2.95 -3.66 -7.00
C ASN A 220 2.53 -3.64 -8.48
N ILE A 221 1.50 -2.87 -8.85
CA ILE A 221 1.08 -2.72 -10.26
C ILE A 221 2.23 -2.17 -11.13
N LEU A 222 3.03 -1.24 -10.61
CA LEU A 222 4.17 -0.67 -11.34
C LEU A 222 5.34 -1.65 -11.46
N GLU A 223 5.67 -2.38 -10.39
CA GLU A 223 6.78 -3.33 -10.30
C GLU A 223 6.54 -4.62 -11.10
N THR A 224 5.30 -5.11 -11.12
CA THR A 224 4.93 -6.33 -11.83
C THR A 224 5.07 -6.17 -13.35
N THR A 225 5.60 -7.21 -14.01
CA THR A 225 5.82 -7.24 -15.47
C THR A 225 4.60 -7.70 -16.28
N SER A 226 3.62 -8.36 -15.65
CA SER A 226 2.40 -8.84 -16.29
C SER A 226 1.34 -7.74 -16.48
N SER A 227 1.43 -6.65 -15.69
CA SER A 227 0.42 -5.60 -15.63
C SER A 227 0.29 -4.83 -16.94
N SER A 228 -0.94 -4.39 -17.25
CA SER A 228 -1.21 -3.69 -18.52
C SER A 228 -0.70 -2.25 -18.49
N PHE A 229 -0.37 -1.72 -19.67
CA PHE A 229 -0.02 -0.31 -19.84
C PHE A 229 -1.08 0.61 -19.23
N GLU A 230 -2.37 0.35 -19.48
CA GLU A 230 -3.48 1.15 -18.98
C GLU A 230 -3.50 1.22 -17.44
N HIS A 231 -3.34 0.09 -16.74
CA HIS A 231 -3.28 0.09 -15.28
C HIS A 231 -2.07 0.88 -14.77
N LYS A 232 -0.88 0.64 -15.33
CA LYS A 232 0.32 1.39 -14.91
C LYS A 232 0.16 2.90 -15.19
N TRP A 233 -0.44 3.26 -16.33
CA TRP A 233 -0.68 4.64 -16.74
C TRP A 233 -1.60 5.36 -15.74
N MET A 234 -2.71 4.73 -15.36
CA MET A 234 -3.65 5.27 -14.37
C MET A 234 -3.01 5.43 -12.98
N VAL A 235 -2.20 4.45 -12.55
CA VAL A 235 -1.45 4.53 -11.29
C VAL A 235 -0.45 5.69 -11.31
N ILE A 236 0.32 5.86 -12.38
CA ILE A 236 1.27 6.98 -12.49
C ILE A 236 0.54 8.33 -12.47
N GLN A 237 -0.62 8.45 -13.13
CA GLN A 237 -1.40 9.68 -13.05
C GLN A 237 -1.88 9.98 -11.63
N ALA A 238 -2.32 8.97 -10.88
CA ALA A 238 -2.69 9.13 -9.48
C ALA A 238 -1.48 9.54 -8.63
N LEU A 239 -0.33 8.87 -8.79
CA LEU A 239 0.91 9.22 -8.10
C LEU A 239 1.41 10.62 -8.44
N THR A 240 1.24 11.08 -9.68
CA THR A 240 1.62 12.44 -10.09
C THR A 240 0.81 13.48 -9.32
N ARG A 241 -0.51 13.24 -9.12
CA ARG A 241 -1.35 14.14 -8.30
C ARG A 241 -0.95 14.14 -6.83
N ILE A 242 -0.55 12.97 -6.29
CA ILE A 242 -0.06 12.87 -4.91
C ILE A 242 1.27 13.60 -4.75
N CYS A 243 2.19 13.42 -5.72
CA CYS A 243 3.51 14.04 -5.71
C CYS A 243 3.49 15.54 -6.01
N ALA A 244 2.34 16.10 -6.40
CA ALA A 244 2.14 17.54 -6.55
C ALA A 244 1.76 18.24 -5.24
N ASP A 245 1.43 17.50 -4.17
CA ASP A 245 1.16 18.06 -2.85
C ASP A 245 2.39 17.90 -1.93
N ALA A 246 3.07 19.00 -1.65
CA ALA A 246 4.31 19.01 -0.88
C ALA A 246 4.13 18.41 0.52
N GLN A 247 3.03 18.72 1.20
CA GLN A 247 2.75 18.17 2.54
C GLN A 247 2.63 16.65 2.48
N SER A 248 1.88 16.11 1.52
CA SER A 248 1.68 14.66 1.43
C SER A 248 2.98 13.91 1.10
N VAL A 249 3.89 14.48 0.30
CA VAL A 249 5.18 13.86 0.00
C VAL A 249 6.05 13.73 1.27
N VAL A 250 6.11 14.78 2.09
CA VAL A 250 6.89 14.75 3.35
C VAL A 250 6.21 13.87 4.39
N ASP A 251 4.87 13.92 4.49
CA ASP A 251 4.10 13.04 5.38
C ASP A 251 4.33 11.56 5.09
N ILE A 252 4.44 11.16 3.81
CA ILE A 252 4.74 9.78 3.44
C ILE A 252 6.11 9.37 3.99
N TYR A 253 7.12 10.22 3.86
CA TYR A 253 8.44 9.93 4.42
C TYR A 253 8.43 9.80 5.95
N VAL A 254 7.79 10.75 6.65
CA VAL A 254 7.75 10.76 8.12
C VAL A 254 6.97 9.58 8.68
N ASN A 255 5.84 9.21 8.08
CA ASN A 255 4.97 8.17 8.64
C ASN A 255 5.37 6.75 8.27
N TYR A 256 6.09 6.54 7.17
CA TYR A 256 6.37 5.20 6.66
C TYR A 256 7.87 4.90 6.62
N ASP A 257 8.68 5.74 6.00
CA ASP A 257 10.12 5.52 5.90
C ASP A 257 10.82 5.69 7.26
N CYS A 258 10.31 6.56 8.13
CA CYS A 258 10.83 6.77 9.50
C CYS A 258 10.13 5.91 10.57
N ASP A 259 9.23 5.01 10.20
CA ASP A 259 8.57 4.07 11.11
C ASP A 259 9.20 2.68 10.98
N LEU A 260 9.63 2.08 12.10
CA LEU A 260 10.32 0.78 12.15
C LEU A 260 9.44 -0.37 11.64
N SER A 261 8.13 -0.26 11.80
CA SER A 261 7.15 -1.31 11.49
C SER A 261 6.55 -1.20 10.09
N ALA A 262 6.63 -0.02 9.46
CA ALA A 262 6.05 0.25 8.15
C ALA A 262 7.04 0.01 7.00
N ALA A 263 6.53 -0.10 5.77
CA ALA A 263 7.35 -0.15 4.57
C ALA A 263 8.00 1.22 4.22
N ASN A 264 9.17 1.23 3.57
CA ASN A 264 9.77 2.45 2.99
C ASN A 264 9.03 2.85 1.70
N LEU A 265 7.88 3.52 1.85
CA LEU A 265 7.03 3.90 0.71
C LEU A 265 7.66 4.98 -0.16
N PHE A 266 8.27 6.02 0.44
CA PHE A 266 8.86 7.12 -0.31
C PHE A 266 10.10 6.65 -1.09
N GLU A 267 10.99 5.89 -0.45
CA GLU A 267 12.16 5.30 -1.12
C GLU A 267 11.76 4.43 -2.32
N ARG A 268 10.79 3.52 -2.13
CA ARG A 268 10.31 2.66 -3.22
C ARG A 268 9.66 3.47 -4.34
N LEU A 269 8.82 4.44 -4.01
CA LEU A 269 8.19 5.33 -4.98
C LEU A 269 9.22 6.02 -5.88
N VAL A 270 10.26 6.64 -5.31
CA VAL A 270 11.32 7.31 -6.08
C VAL A 270 12.07 6.30 -6.96
N ASN A 271 12.40 5.13 -6.43
CA ASN A 271 13.12 4.10 -7.16
C ASN A 271 12.32 3.57 -8.36
N ASP A 272 11.02 3.33 -8.21
CA ASP A 272 10.20 2.80 -9.30
C ASP A 272 9.91 3.87 -10.36
N LEU A 273 9.62 5.10 -9.95
CA LEU A 273 9.51 6.23 -10.87
C LEU A 273 10.83 6.47 -11.64
N SER A 274 11.98 6.32 -10.99
CA SER A 274 13.29 6.38 -11.65
C SER A 274 13.46 5.29 -12.70
N LYS A 275 13.09 4.05 -12.41
CA LYS A 275 13.15 2.95 -13.40
C LYS A 275 12.25 3.22 -14.60
N ILE A 276 11.06 3.78 -14.36
CA ILE A 276 10.11 4.16 -15.41
C ILE A 276 10.67 5.30 -16.27
N ALA A 277 11.21 6.35 -15.64
CA ALA A 277 11.83 7.50 -16.30
C ALA A 277 13.10 7.14 -17.12
N GLN A 278 13.77 6.04 -16.78
CA GLN A 278 14.88 5.50 -17.56
C GLN A 278 14.44 4.71 -18.81
N GLY A 279 13.15 4.38 -18.96
CA GLY A 279 12.63 3.60 -20.09
C GLY A 279 12.97 2.11 -20.06
N ARG A 280 13.67 1.60 -19.03
CA ARG A 280 14.14 0.20 -18.99
C ARG A 280 13.03 -0.84 -18.79
N GLN A 281 11.86 -0.44 -18.29
CA GLN A 281 10.73 -1.35 -18.02
C GLN A 281 9.76 -1.50 -19.20
N ALA A 282 9.78 -0.60 -20.19
CA ALA A 282 8.74 -0.53 -21.21
C ALA A 282 8.97 -1.48 -22.39
N LEU A 283 10.23 -1.81 -22.72
CA LEU A 283 10.57 -2.78 -23.77
C LEU A 283 9.95 -4.17 -23.57
N GLU A 284 9.56 -4.52 -22.33
CA GLU A 284 8.99 -5.83 -21.99
C GLU A 284 7.47 -5.93 -22.25
N LEU A 285 6.76 -4.82 -22.53
CA LEU A 285 5.30 -4.72 -22.35
C LEU A 285 4.45 -4.71 -23.63
N GLY A 286 4.98 -5.02 -24.81
CA GLY A 286 4.21 -4.92 -26.07
C GLY A 286 3.57 -3.54 -26.32
N ALA A 287 4.06 -2.52 -25.59
CA ALA A 287 3.62 -1.14 -25.67
C ALA A 287 4.17 -0.49 -26.94
N THR A 288 3.42 0.44 -27.52
CA THR A 288 3.94 1.20 -28.67
C THR A 288 5.06 2.13 -28.23
N PRO A 289 6.00 2.51 -29.12
CA PRO A 289 7.04 3.49 -28.79
C PRO A 289 6.48 4.82 -28.24
N ASN A 290 5.28 5.22 -28.71
CA ASN A 290 4.59 6.41 -28.21
C ASN A 290 4.09 6.22 -26.76
N GLN A 291 3.55 5.04 -26.43
CA GLN A 291 3.14 4.72 -25.06
C GLN A 291 4.34 4.69 -24.12
N GLU A 292 5.45 4.11 -24.55
CA GLU A 292 6.72 4.13 -23.79
C GLU A 292 7.22 5.55 -23.56
N LYS A 293 7.23 6.39 -24.61
CA LYS A 293 7.59 7.80 -24.49
C LYS A 293 6.71 8.53 -23.48
N SER A 294 5.38 8.39 -23.59
CA SER A 294 4.43 9.00 -22.66
C SER A 294 4.67 8.55 -21.22
N MET A 295 4.93 7.25 -21.02
CA MET A 295 5.24 6.68 -19.71
C MET A 295 6.49 7.30 -19.10
N ARG A 296 7.52 7.46 -19.91
CA ARG A 296 8.79 8.07 -19.53
C ARG A 296 8.61 9.53 -19.13
N ILE A 297 7.89 10.30 -19.94
CA ILE A 297 7.58 11.72 -19.66
C ILE A 297 6.86 11.84 -18.32
N ARG A 298 5.79 11.05 -18.12
CA ARG A 298 5.05 11.07 -16.83
C ARG A 298 5.92 10.66 -15.64
N GLY A 299 6.77 9.66 -15.80
CA GLY A 299 7.74 9.27 -14.76
C GLY A 299 8.66 10.44 -14.39
N LEU A 300 9.20 11.15 -15.38
CA LEU A 300 10.03 12.34 -15.18
C LEU A 300 9.26 13.50 -14.54
N GLU A 301 8.03 13.80 -14.99
CA GLU A 301 7.17 14.82 -14.39
C GLU A 301 6.94 14.56 -12.90
N CYS A 302 6.70 13.30 -12.53
CA CYS A 302 6.49 12.90 -11.14
C CYS A 302 7.76 13.11 -10.30
N LEU A 303 8.93 12.68 -10.78
CA LEU A 303 10.22 12.91 -10.10
C LEU A 303 10.55 14.40 -9.94
N VAL A 304 10.30 15.20 -10.98
CA VAL A 304 10.47 16.66 -10.94
C VAL A 304 9.49 17.28 -9.95
N SER A 305 8.25 16.79 -9.87
CA SER A 305 7.26 17.26 -8.89
C SER A 305 7.70 16.97 -7.46
N ILE A 306 8.24 15.78 -7.17
CA ILE A 306 8.83 15.45 -5.86
C ILE A 306 9.94 16.44 -5.50
N LEU A 307 10.84 16.74 -6.42
CA LEU A 307 11.91 17.72 -6.20
C LEU A 307 11.38 19.14 -6.02
N LYS A 308 10.37 19.55 -6.78
CA LYS A 308 9.71 20.86 -6.61
C LYS A 308 9.04 20.98 -5.25
N CYS A 309 8.39 19.92 -4.77
CA CYS A 309 7.82 19.82 -3.43
C CYS A 309 8.88 19.98 -2.35
N MET A 310 10.05 19.34 -2.49
CA MET A 310 11.18 19.51 -1.58
C MET A 310 11.75 20.93 -1.58
N VAL A 311 11.89 21.54 -2.76
CA VAL A 311 12.30 22.96 -2.88
C VAL A 311 11.27 23.87 -2.21
N GLU A 312 9.98 23.62 -2.44
CA GLU A 312 8.89 24.38 -1.82
C GLU A 312 8.92 24.32 -0.30
N TRP A 313 9.10 23.13 0.24
CA TRP A 313 9.18 22.90 1.69
C TRP A 313 10.43 23.53 2.33
N SER A 314 11.46 23.81 1.55
CA SER A 314 12.74 24.39 2.01
C SER A 314 12.91 25.87 1.63
N LYS A 315 11.85 26.52 1.12
CA LYS A 315 11.88 27.94 0.69
C LYS A 315 12.31 28.89 1.81
N ASP A 316 11.93 28.62 3.05
CA ASP A 316 12.20 29.52 4.19
C ASP A 316 13.68 29.59 4.59
N LEU A 317 14.48 28.58 4.23
CA LEU A 317 15.94 28.62 4.39
C LEU A 317 16.65 29.36 3.25
N TYR A 318 15.96 29.61 2.13
CA TYR A 318 16.56 30.13 0.92
C TYR A 318 16.46 31.66 0.86
N VAL A 319 17.58 32.34 1.11
CA VAL A 319 17.74 33.76 0.81
C VAL A 319 18.42 33.90 -0.55
N ASN A 320 17.71 34.37 -1.57
CA ASN A 320 18.30 34.64 -2.88
C ASN A 320 19.34 35.78 -2.73
N PRO A 321 20.64 35.52 -3.01
CA PRO A 321 21.71 36.52 -2.86
C PRO A 321 21.53 37.75 -3.76
N ASN A 322 20.73 37.65 -4.82
CA ASN A 322 20.52 38.73 -5.80
C ASN A 322 19.29 39.60 -5.52
N SER A 323 18.48 39.30 -4.48
CA SER A 323 17.35 40.16 -4.08
C SER A 323 17.78 41.40 -3.29
N GLN A 324 19.04 41.51 -2.86
CA GLN A 324 19.56 42.68 -2.15
C GLN A 324 20.25 43.72 -3.05
N THR A 325 20.32 43.52 -4.37
CA THR A 325 21.06 44.44 -5.26
C THR A 325 20.23 45.54 -5.93
N THR A 326 18.97 45.77 -5.52
CA THR A 326 18.17 46.92 -5.99
C THR A 326 17.61 47.74 -4.83
N LEU A 327 18.49 48.40 -4.09
CA LEU A 327 18.13 49.53 -3.22
C LEU A 327 18.88 50.77 -3.71
N GLY A 328 18.28 51.42 -4.70
CA GLY A 328 18.70 52.69 -5.27
C GLY A 328 17.50 53.40 -5.88
N ALA A 329 16.53 53.77 -5.04
CA ALA A 329 15.50 54.77 -5.34
C ALA A 329 14.82 55.25 -4.04
N ASP A 330 15.32 56.39 -3.55
CA ASP A 330 14.63 57.47 -2.84
C ASP A 330 13.80 57.17 -1.57
N ARG A 331 14.46 57.42 -0.43
CA ARG A 331 13.82 57.85 0.82
C ARG A 331 13.51 59.36 0.72
N TYR A 332 12.24 59.73 0.82
CA TYR A 332 11.87 61.10 1.23
C TYR A 332 11.63 61.11 2.75
N ASN A 333 12.50 61.82 3.46
CA ASN A 333 12.36 62.15 4.87
C ASN A 333 11.27 63.22 5.08
N LYS A 334 10.50 63.08 6.16
CA LYS A 334 10.05 64.21 6.97
C LYS A 334 10.32 63.88 8.44
N GLU A 335 11.18 64.70 9.04
CA GLU A 335 11.59 64.67 10.45
C GLU A 335 10.48 65.20 11.37
N SER A 336 10.41 64.69 12.61
CA SER A 336 10.41 65.53 13.82
C SER A 336 10.61 64.71 15.10
N ASP A 337 11.62 65.15 15.85
CA ASP A 337 11.84 65.11 17.30
C ASP A 337 12.31 63.84 18.04
N CYS A 338 13.07 64.13 19.09
CA CYS A 338 14.27 63.44 19.57
C CYS A 338 14.15 63.17 21.08
N GLU A 339 14.39 61.95 21.57
CA GLU A 339 14.76 61.65 22.97
C GLU A 339 15.59 60.33 23.09
N PRO A 340 16.45 60.16 24.13
CA PRO A 340 17.52 59.15 24.18
C PRO A 340 17.09 57.77 24.73
N PRO A 341 17.96 56.73 24.68
CA PRO A 341 17.54 55.34 24.58
C PRO A 341 17.30 54.63 25.92
N GLN A 342 16.30 53.75 25.97
CA GLN A 342 16.18 52.68 26.97
C GLN A 342 15.96 51.32 26.29
N PRO A 343 16.50 50.22 26.86
CA PRO A 343 16.59 48.93 26.19
C PRO A 343 15.26 48.19 26.27
N LYS A 344 14.72 47.74 25.14
CA LYS A 344 13.56 46.84 25.13
C LYS A 344 13.76 45.65 24.20
N ASN A 345 13.54 44.50 24.84
CA ASN A 345 13.43 43.12 24.39
C ASN A 345 12.98 42.89 22.94
N VAL A 346 13.67 41.93 22.33
CA VAL A 346 13.35 41.26 21.07
C VAL A 346 11.99 40.56 21.21
N HIS A 347 10.98 41.04 20.50
CA HIS A 347 9.75 40.29 20.26
C HIS A 347 9.89 39.50 18.95
N LEU A 348 9.90 38.18 19.11
CA LEU A 348 9.73 37.17 18.07
C LEU A 348 8.28 37.22 17.56
N TYR A 349 8.08 37.48 16.27
CA TYR A 349 6.75 37.50 15.65
C TYR A 349 6.34 36.04 15.36
N GLY A 350 5.59 35.46 16.31
CA GLY A 350 4.88 34.20 16.15
C GLY A 350 3.44 34.42 15.68
N SER A 351 2.98 33.51 14.84
CA SER A 351 1.70 33.42 14.15
C SER A 351 0.44 33.86 14.93
N SER A 352 -0.45 34.57 14.25
CA SER A 352 -1.85 34.76 14.67
C SER A 352 -2.79 34.08 13.67
N ASN A 353 -3.27 32.89 14.02
CA ASN A 353 -4.65 32.45 13.77
C ASN A 353 -4.87 31.06 14.41
N SER A 354 -5.34 31.06 15.66
CA SER A 354 -6.09 29.96 16.25
C SER A 354 -6.73 30.42 17.56
N LEU A 355 -8.01 30.76 17.50
CA LEU A 355 -8.89 30.78 18.66
C LEU A 355 -10.13 29.98 18.29
N ASN A 356 -10.19 28.74 18.76
CA ASN A 356 -11.45 28.14 19.21
C ASN A 356 -11.14 27.01 20.21
N SER A 357 -11.49 27.26 21.47
CA SER A 357 -11.34 26.35 22.60
C SER A 357 -12.69 25.78 23.01
N GLY A 358 -12.72 24.50 23.40
CA GLY A 358 -13.71 23.97 24.33
C GLY A 358 -14.37 22.66 23.91
N GLY A 359 -13.71 21.54 24.19
CA GLY A 359 -14.30 20.21 24.06
C GLY A 359 -13.34 19.13 24.54
N SER A 360 -13.36 18.87 25.85
CA SER A 360 -12.64 17.77 26.50
C SER A 360 -13.19 16.43 26.01
N GLY A 361 -12.46 15.80 25.09
CA GLY A 361 -12.60 14.42 24.66
C GLY A 361 -11.21 13.92 24.26
N GLN A 362 -10.85 12.72 24.68
CA GLN A 362 -9.57 12.08 24.33
C GLN A 362 -9.35 12.10 22.81
N THR A 363 -8.49 12.97 22.31
CA THR A 363 -8.07 12.99 20.91
C THR A 363 -6.56 12.74 20.84
N ASN A 364 -6.19 11.88 19.88
CA ASN A 364 -4.85 11.51 19.43
C ASN A 364 -3.68 12.26 20.08
N ARG A 365 -2.82 11.53 20.81
CA ARG A 365 -1.44 11.99 21.07
C ARG A 365 -0.77 12.18 19.69
N GLU A 366 -0.61 13.43 19.25
CA GLU A 366 0.26 13.74 18.11
C GLU A 366 1.65 13.19 18.43
N ALA A 367 2.15 12.28 17.59
CA ALA A 367 3.50 11.78 17.75
C ALA A 367 4.49 12.94 17.48
N PRO A 368 5.60 13.04 18.24
CA PRO A 368 6.58 14.09 18.02
C PRO A 368 7.21 13.94 16.63
N ASP A 369 7.27 15.03 15.86
CA ASP A 369 7.88 15.10 14.52
C ASP A 369 9.29 15.72 14.54
N THR A 370 9.98 15.67 15.69
CA THR A 370 11.31 16.29 15.82
C THR A 370 12.31 15.63 14.85
N PRO A 371 13.02 16.40 14.02
CA PRO A 371 13.93 15.87 12.99
C PRO A 371 15.00 14.92 13.53
N GLU A 372 15.56 15.18 14.72
CA GLU A 372 16.59 14.35 15.32
C GLU A 372 16.07 12.95 15.67
N GLN A 373 14.87 12.86 16.26
CA GLN A 373 14.27 11.57 16.60
C GLN A 373 13.95 10.76 15.34
N LEU A 374 13.37 11.41 14.32
CA LEU A 374 13.05 10.75 13.05
C LEU A 374 14.30 10.30 12.30
N HIS A 375 15.39 11.07 12.36
CA HIS A 375 16.68 10.67 11.82
C HIS A 375 17.22 9.41 12.51
N VAL A 376 17.17 9.35 13.85
CA VAL A 376 17.57 8.17 14.62
C VAL A 376 16.69 6.97 14.27
N LEU A 377 15.37 7.16 14.15
CA LEU A 377 14.44 6.10 13.78
C LEU A 377 14.72 5.57 12.37
N LYS A 378 14.94 6.44 11.38
CA LYS A 378 15.29 6.04 10.02
C LYS A 378 16.63 5.29 9.99
N GLN A 379 17.65 5.80 10.66
CA GLN A 379 18.96 5.12 10.72
C GLN A 379 18.84 3.74 11.38
N THR A 380 18.11 3.65 12.49
CA THR A 380 17.84 2.38 13.18
C THR A 380 17.13 1.41 12.26
N LYS A 381 16.14 1.89 11.49
CA LYS A 381 15.40 1.09 10.51
C LYS A 381 16.30 0.55 9.40
N GLU A 382 17.16 1.39 8.81
CA GLU A 382 18.08 0.98 7.74
C GLU A 382 19.04 -0.12 8.20
N VAL A 383 19.55 -0.01 9.43
CA VAL A 383 20.39 -1.05 10.02
C VAL A 383 19.58 -2.32 10.25
N TRP A 384 18.35 -2.22 10.76
CA TRP A 384 17.46 -3.37 10.94
C TRP A 384 17.17 -4.10 9.62
N GLU A 385 16.78 -3.37 8.58
CA GLU A 385 16.49 -3.92 7.24
C GLU A 385 17.73 -4.54 6.58
N THR A 386 18.91 -3.95 6.81
CA THR A 386 20.19 -4.54 6.40
C THR A 386 20.41 -5.87 7.12
N GLY A 387 20.14 -5.94 8.43
CA GLY A 387 20.23 -7.17 9.21
C GLY A 387 19.30 -8.27 8.71
N ILE A 388 18.05 -7.94 8.37
CA ILE A 388 17.10 -8.88 7.73
C ILE A 388 17.62 -9.36 6.37
N THR A 389 18.15 -8.45 5.55
CA THR A 389 18.71 -8.80 4.23
C THR A 389 19.92 -9.73 4.37
N VAL A 390 20.78 -9.48 5.35
CA VAL A 390 21.92 -10.34 5.66
C VAL A 390 21.42 -11.69 6.21
N PHE A 391 20.41 -11.71 7.07
CA PHE A 391 19.78 -12.93 7.59
C PHE A 391 19.24 -13.80 6.47
N ASN A 392 18.44 -13.24 5.57
CA ASN A 392 17.82 -13.95 4.45
C ASN A 392 18.86 -14.56 3.49
N ARG A 393 20.10 -14.05 3.48
CA ARG A 393 21.22 -14.65 2.75
C ARG A 393 22.02 -15.65 3.60
N LYS A 394 22.29 -15.30 4.86
CA LYS A 394 23.10 -16.05 5.82
C LYS A 394 22.57 -15.79 7.25
N PRO A 395 21.67 -16.64 7.77
CA PRO A 395 20.97 -16.40 9.04
C PRO A 395 21.88 -16.02 10.21
N LYS A 396 22.92 -16.83 10.46
CA LYS A 396 23.89 -16.62 11.53
C LYS A 396 24.59 -15.26 11.47
N LYS A 397 24.95 -14.81 10.27
CA LYS A 397 25.58 -13.50 10.08
C LYS A 397 24.60 -12.35 10.28
N GLY A 398 23.33 -12.55 9.93
CA GLY A 398 22.28 -11.55 10.16
C GLY A 398 22.02 -11.34 11.64
N ILE A 399 21.92 -12.43 12.41
CA ILE A 399 21.79 -12.38 13.87
C ILE A 399 22.99 -11.67 14.49
N GLN A 400 24.21 -12.10 14.15
CA GLN A 400 25.44 -11.48 14.66
C GLN A 400 25.50 -9.98 14.34
N PHE A 401 25.15 -9.59 13.12
CA PHE A 401 25.13 -8.18 12.72
C PHE A 401 24.14 -7.36 13.57
N LEU A 402 22.91 -7.85 13.76
CA LEU A 402 21.91 -7.14 14.57
C LEU A 402 22.29 -7.07 16.05
N GLN A 403 22.97 -8.10 16.55
CA GLN A 403 23.55 -8.15 17.90
C GLN A 403 24.67 -7.13 18.08
N GLU A 404 25.62 -7.06 17.15
CA GLU A 404 26.72 -6.09 17.15
C GLU A 404 26.22 -4.63 17.10
N GLN A 405 25.08 -4.39 16.46
CA GLN A 405 24.44 -3.08 16.39
C GLN A 405 23.53 -2.77 17.60
N HIS A 406 23.48 -3.66 18.60
CA HIS A 406 22.63 -3.57 19.80
C HIS A 406 21.13 -3.43 19.51
N LEU A 407 20.69 -3.93 18.36
CA LEU A 407 19.27 -3.94 17.98
C LEU A 407 18.59 -5.25 18.38
N LEU A 408 19.33 -6.36 18.33
CA LEU A 408 18.87 -7.68 18.77
C LEU A 408 19.62 -8.10 20.03
N GLY A 409 18.90 -8.67 20.99
CA GLY A 409 19.48 -9.17 22.21
C GLY A 409 20.41 -10.37 22.00
N MET A 410 21.25 -10.65 22.99
CA MET A 410 22.24 -11.73 22.93
C MET A 410 21.64 -13.09 23.30
N SER A 411 20.43 -13.11 23.87
CA SER A 411 19.82 -14.35 24.33
C SER A 411 19.10 -15.09 23.20
N SER A 412 19.17 -16.42 23.24
CA SER A 412 18.46 -17.29 22.29
C SER A 412 16.94 -17.09 22.32
N THR A 413 16.39 -16.62 23.45
CA THR A 413 14.96 -16.29 23.61
C THR A 413 14.57 -15.03 22.85
N GLU A 414 15.35 -13.95 22.94
CA GLU A 414 15.09 -12.70 22.19
C GLU A 414 15.25 -12.92 20.68
N VAL A 415 16.23 -13.73 20.27
CA VAL A 415 16.36 -14.15 18.87
C VAL A 415 15.10 -14.89 18.43
N ALA A 416 14.64 -15.87 19.19
CA ALA A 416 13.41 -16.62 18.89
C ALA A 416 12.16 -15.73 18.82
N GLU A 417 12.02 -14.74 19.70
CA GLU A 417 10.91 -13.77 19.65
C GLU A 417 10.93 -12.98 18.34
N TRP A 418 12.10 -12.49 17.93
CA TRP A 418 12.27 -11.81 16.65
C TRP A 418 11.89 -12.69 15.46
N LEU A 419 12.29 -13.97 15.48
CA LEU A 419 11.96 -14.94 14.43
C LEU A 419 10.45 -15.18 14.27
N HIS A 420 9.66 -15.05 15.35
CA HIS A 420 8.19 -15.17 15.30
C HIS A 420 7.49 -13.89 14.83
N VAL A 421 8.05 -12.72 15.16
CA VAL A 421 7.41 -11.41 14.92
C VAL A 421 7.64 -10.90 13.50
N ASP A 422 8.84 -11.05 12.93
CA ASP A 422 9.19 -10.41 11.67
C ASP A 422 8.85 -11.29 10.45
N GLU A 423 7.69 -11.05 9.84
CA GLU A 423 7.22 -11.80 8.66
C GLU A 423 8.09 -11.59 7.40
N ARG A 424 9.03 -10.64 7.41
CA ARG A 424 9.94 -10.36 6.29
C ARG A 424 11.10 -11.36 6.19
N LEU A 425 11.25 -12.22 7.18
CA LEU A 425 12.29 -13.25 7.19
C LEU A 425 11.98 -14.35 6.17
N ASP A 426 13.01 -14.75 5.43
CA ASP A 426 12.88 -15.85 4.48
C ASP A 426 12.64 -17.16 5.23
N LYS A 427 11.46 -17.76 5.01
CA LYS A 427 11.03 -18.98 5.69
C LYS A 427 11.94 -20.19 5.43
N THR A 428 12.67 -20.21 4.31
CA THR A 428 13.64 -21.27 4.01
C THR A 428 14.89 -21.07 4.84
N ALA A 429 15.45 -19.86 4.86
CA ALA A 429 16.59 -19.49 5.67
C ALA A 429 16.31 -19.68 7.18
N LEU A 430 15.07 -19.40 7.61
CA LEU A 430 14.58 -19.67 8.96
C LEU A 430 14.63 -21.16 9.30
N GLY A 431 14.05 -22.01 8.43
CA GLY A 431 14.04 -23.45 8.62
C GLY A 431 15.44 -24.06 8.63
N ASP A 432 16.32 -23.56 7.75
CA ASP A 432 17.72 -23.98 7.72
C ASP A 432 18.43 -23.65 9.03
N LEU A 433 18.27 -22.43 9.57
CA LEU A 433 18.85 -22.02 10.86
C LEU A 433 18.40 -22.94 12.00
N LEU A 434 17.08 -23.14 12.15
CA LEU A 434 16.52 -23.96 13.22
C LEU A 434 16.94 -25.44 13.08
N GLY A 435 17.23 -25.87 11.85
CA GLY A 435 17.72 -27.21 11.53
C GLY A 435 19.24 -27.37 11.63
N GLU A 436 20.04 -26.37 12.02
CA GLU A 436 21.51 -26.53 12.10
C GLU A 436 21.96 -27.27 13.37
N SER A 437 23.12 -27.94 13.30
CA SER A 437 23.60 -28.85 14.36
C SER A 437 24.48 -28.20 15.43
N ASP A 438 24.80 -26.92 15.28
CA ASP A 438 25.56 -26.15 16.26
C ASP A 438 24.73 -25.81 17.51
N ASP A 439 25.42 -25.70 18.65
CA ASP A 439 24.77 -25.52 19.94
C ASP A 439 23.99 -24.19 20.03
N ALA A 440 24.51 -23.11 19.46
CA ALA A 440 23.81 -21.83 19.39
C ALA A 440 22.49 -21.94 18.60
N SER A 441 22.47 -22.59 17.45
CA SER A 441 21.25 -22.79 16.66
C SER A 441 20.27 -23.74 17.34
N LYS A 442 20.74 -24.77 18.05
CA LYS A 442 19.88 -25.64 18.87
C LYS A 442 19.19 -24.88 19.99
N GLU A 443 19.91 -24.01 20.69
CA GLU A 443 19.32 -23.19 21.75
C GLU A 443 18.24 -22.24 21.20
N ILE A 444 18.49 -21.61 20.05
CA ILE A 444 17.49 -20.77 19.36
C ILE A 444 16.29 -21.61 18.95
N MET A 445 16.51 -22.81 18.40
CA MET A 445 15.44 -23.74 18.03
C MET A 445 14.61 -24.19 19.23
N TYR A 446 15.24 -24.48 20.37
CA TYR A 446 14.50 -24.79 21.59
C TYR A 446 13.66 -23.62 22.06
N ALA A 447 14.23 -22.42 22.14
CA ALA A 447 13.50 -21.22 22.54
C ALA A 447 12.33 -20.90 21.58
N TYR A 448 12.54 -21.04 20.28
CA TYR A 448 11.52 -20.81 19.24
C TYR A 448 10.33 -21.74 19.39
N ILE A 449 10.58 -23.04 19.61
CA ILE A 449 9.53 -24.05 19.77
C ILE A 449 8.83 -23.91 21.13
N ASP A 450 9.56 -23.55 22.18
CA ASP A 450 9.00 -23.36 23.53
C ASP A 450 8.04 -22.15 23.60
N GLN A 451 8.22 -21.16 22.72
CA GLN A 451 7.29 -20.02 22.59
C GLN A 451 5.98 -20.39 21.87
N MET A 452 5.89 -21.55 21.19
CA MET A 452 4.65 -22.00 20.57
C MET A 452 3.69 -22.63 21.59
N ASN A 453 2.39 -22.36 21.41
CA ASN A 453 1.34 -22.86 22.29
C ASN A 453 0.49 -23.95 21.61
N PHE A 454 0.69 -25.20 22.04
CA PHE A 454 -0.05 -26.37 21.54
C PHE A 454 -1.14 -26.87 22.48
N ARG A 455 -1.50 -26.10 23.51
CA ARG A 455 -2.50 -26.52 24.50
C ARG A 455 -3.88 -26.70 23.87
N ASN A 456 -4.54 -27.81 24.19
CA ASN A 456 -5.88 -28.18 23.70
C ASN A 456 -5.96 -28.31 22.15
N ARG A 457 -4.84 -28.55 21.48
CA ARG A 457 -4.80 -28.82 20.04
C ARG A 457 -4.49 -30.30 19.80
N ASP A 458 -5.15 -30.89 18.81
CA ASP A 458 -4.77 -32.21 18.31
C ASP A 458 -3.40 -32.15 17.61
N ILE A 459 -2.76 -33.30 17.41
CA ILE A 459 -1.39 -33.36 16.87
C ILE A 459 -1.31 -32.79 15.44
N VAL A 460 -2.36 -32.94 14.62
CA VAL A 460 -2.36 -32.45 13.24
C VAL A 460 -2.50 -30.93 13.23
N SER A 461 -3.44 -30.36 13.98
CA SER A 461 -3.55 -28.88 14.08
C SER A 461 -2.30 -28.25 14.70
N ALA A 462 -1.69 -28.89 15.69
CA ALA A 462 -0.42 -28.43 16.28
C ALA A 462 0.71 -28.48 15.25
N LEU A 463 0.82 -29.56 14.47
CA LEU A 463 1.84 -29.71 13.43
C LEU A 463 1.63 -28.72 12.27
N ARG A 464 0.38 -28.43 11.90
CA ARG A 464 0.05 -27.38 10.92
C ARG A 464 0.53 -26.01 11.40
N ASN A 465 0.24 -25.66 12.65
CA ASN A 465 0.69 -24.39 13.23
C ASN A 465 2.21 -24.30 13.34
N PHE A 466 2.87 -25.41 13.72
CA PHE A 466 4.32 -25.50 13.79
C PHE A 466 4.98 -25.25 12.42
N LEU A 467 4.45 -25.88 11.36
CA LEU A 467 4.97 -25.79 9.99
C LEU A 467 4.50 -24.56 9.21
N GLU A 468 3.64 -23.73 9.79
CA GLU A 468 3.26 -22.45 9.19
C GLU A 468 4.40 -21.41 9.29
N GLY A 469 5.18 -21.49 10.36
CA GLY A 469 6.25 -20.53 10.67
C GLY A 469 7.40 -20.55 9.66
N PHE A 470 7.88 -21.74 9.29
CA PHE A 470 9.08 -21.93 8.47
C PHE A 470 8.90 -23.05 7.44
N ARG A 471 9.85 -23.14 6.50
CA ARG A 471 9.90 -24.23 5.52
C ARG A 471 10.82 -25.35 6.04
N LEU A 472 10.31 -26.59 6.04
CA LEU A 472 11.12 -27.74 6.46
C LEU A 472 12.38 -27.90 5.57
N PRO A 473 13.57 -28.08 6.19
CA PRO A 473 14.77 -28.43 5.45
C PRO A 473 14.64 -29.78 4.73
N GLY A 474 15.36 -29.97 3.63
CA GLY A 474 15.35 -31.25 2.89
C GLY A 474 16.26 -32.34 3.48
N GLU A 475 17.15 -31.97 4.39
CA GLU A 475 18.11 -32.90 5.02
C GLU A 475 17.45 -33.68 6.17
N ALA A 476 17.45 -35.01 6.11
CA ALA A 476 16.77 -35.87 7.09
C ALA A 476 17.18 -35.58 8.55
N GLN A 477 18.47 -35.34 8.81
CA GLN A 477 18.99 -35.03 10.14
C GLN A 477 18.48 -33.70 10.71
N LYS A 478 18.09 -32.74 9.86
CA LYS A 478 17.53 -31.45 10.28
C LYS A 478 16.05 -31.59 10.65
N ILE A 479 15.30 -32.34 9.82
CA ILE A 479 13.89 -32.67 10.07
C ILE A 479 13.77 -33.42 11.40
N ASP A 480 14.59 -34.44 11.59
CA ASP A 480 14.65 -35.28 12.79
C ASP A 480 14.67 -34.45 14.08
N ARG A 481 15.63 -33.53 14.20
CA ARG A 481 15.80 -32.66 15.37
C ARG A 481 14.61 -31.73 15.63
N LEU A 482 14.02 -31.18 14.56
CA LEU A 482 12.83 -30.32 14.68
C LEU A 482 11.61 -31.12 15.16
N MET A 483 11.43 -32.33 14.65
CA MET A 483 10.33 -33.22 15.04
C MET A 483 10.49 -33.71 16.48
N GLU A 484 11.70 -34.01 16.92
CA GLU A 484 11.98 -34.45 18.29
C GLU A 484 11.60 -33.36 19.30
N LYS A 485 12.05 -32.12 19.07
CA LYS A 485 11.69 -30.99 19.94
C LYS A 485 10.20 -30.64 19.87
N PHE A 486 9.58 -30.71 18.69
CA PHE A 486 8.12 -30.54 18.55
C PHE A 486 7.36 -31.56 19.41
N ALA A 487 7.72 -32.84 19.33
CA ALA A 487 7.06 -33.91 20.07
C ALA A 487 7.20 -33.73 21.59
N SER A 488 8.39 -33.36 22.07
CA SER A 488 8.61 -32.99 23.48
C SER A 488 7.67 -31.86 23.90
N ARG A 489 7.64 -30.77 23.13
CA ARG A 489 6.82 -29.59 23.44
C ARG A 489 5.32 -29.89 23.40
N TYR A 490 4.88 -30.72 22.45
CA TYR A 490 3.47 -31.12 22.33
C TYR A 490 3.01 -31.91 23.56
N CYS A 491 3.84 -32.84 24.04
CA CYS A 491 3.56 -33.62 25.25
C CYS A 491 3.56 -32.74 26.51
N GLU A 492 4.50 -31.80 26.64
CA GLU A 492 4.55 -30.83 27.73
C GLU A 492 3.29 -29.94 27.79
N CYS A 493 2.77 -29.52 26.62
CA CYS A 493 1.56 -28.70 26.54
C CYS A 493 0.27 -29.49 26.81
N ASN A 494 0.30 -30.83 26.61
CA ASN A 494 -0.86 -31.71 26.69
C ASN A 494 -0.62 -32.95 27.59
N PRO A 495 -0.23 -32.76 28.87
CA PRO A 495 0.18 -33.87 29.75
C PRO A 495 -0.97 -34.84 30.12
N ASN A 496 -2.22 -34.41 29.97
CA ASN A 496 -3.41 -35.19 30.35
C ASN A 496 -4.15 -35.80 29.14
N ASN A 497 -3.55 -35.79 27.95
CA ASN A 497 -4.24 -36.24 26.72
C ASN A 497 -4.50 -37.76 26.71
N GLY A 498 -3.80 -38.55 27.54
CA GLY A 498 -4.00 -40.01 27.68
C GLY A 498 -3.69 -40.84 26.43
N LEU A 499 -3.48 -40.20 25.28
CA LEU A 499 -3.23 -40.77 23.95
C LEU A 499 -1.74 -41.08 23.69
N PHE A 500 -0.82 -40.32 24.28
CA PHE A 500 0.61 -40.46 24.07
C PHE A 500 1.29 -40.92 25.37
N ALA A 501 1.91 -42.10 25.33
CA ALA A 501 2.61 -42.68 26.49
C ALA A 501 3.98 -42.03 26.73
N SER A 502 4.66 -41.61 25.65
CA SER A 502 5.98 -40.99 25.65
C SER A 502 6.09 -39.96 24.51
N ALA A 503 7.07 -39.05 24.60
CA ALA A 503 7.38 -38.12 23.52
C ALA A 503 7.76 -38.86 22.23
N ASP A 504 8.35 -40.04 22.35
CA ASP A 504 8.74 -40.89 21.21
C ASP A 504 7.52 -41.30 20.37
N THR A 505 6.39 -41.64 21.00
CA THR A 505 5.14 -41.95 20.27
C THR A 505 4.65 -40.73 19.47
N ALA A 506 4.69 -39.54 20.07
CA ALA A 506 4.29 -38.30 19.38
C ALA A 506 5.25 -37.95 18.24
N TYR A 507 6.55 -38.20 18.42
CA TYR A 507 7.58 -38.00 17.40
C TYR A 507 7.35 -38.93 16.20
N VAL A 508 7.20 -40.24 16.41
CA VAL A 508 6.97 -41.21 15.33
C VAL A 508 5.67 -40.90 14.59
N LEU A 509 4.60 -40.55 15.33
CA LEU A 509 3.34 -40.18 14.73
C LEU A 509 3.47 -38.90 13.88
N ALA A 510 4.13 -37.85 14.39
CA ALA A 510 4.36 -36.62 13.63
C ALA A 510 5.15 -36.89 12.34
N TYR A 511 6.19 -37.71 12.39
CA TYR A 511 6.97 -38.10 11.22
C TYR A 511 6.12 -38.86 10.20
N SER A 512 5.25 -39.76 10.66
CA SER A 512 4.32 -40.50 9.80
C SER A 512 3.31 -39.56 9.11
N VAL A 513 2.86 -38.50 9.78
CA VAL A 513 1.96 -37.48 9.20
C VAL A 513 2.67 -36.68 8.11
N ILE A 514 3.93 -36.30 8.30
CA ILE A 514 4.74 -35.61 7.27
C ILE A 514 4.97 -36.50 6.05
N MET A 515 5.23 -37.80 6.28
CA MET A 515 5.35 -38.75 5.19
C MET A 515 4.02 -38.94 4.46
N LEU A 516 2.90 -39.01 5.18
CA LEU A 516 1.56 -39.14 4.61
C LEU A 516 1.18 -37.94 3.75
N THR A 517 1.39 -36.71 4.22
CA THR A 517 1.08 -35.51 3.41
C THR A 517 1.93 -35.44 2.15
N THR A 518 3.20 -35.85 2.22
CA THR A 518 4.09 -35.90 1.05
C THR A 518 3.63 -36.98 0.07
N ASP A 519 3.24 -38.15 0.56
CA ASP A 519 2.74 -39.25 -0.26
C ASP A 519 1.45 -38.87 -0.98
N LEU A 520 0.43 -38.39 -0.25
CA LEU A 520 -0.90 -38.10 -0.80
C LEU A 520 -0.91 -36.91 -1.78
N HIS A 521 -0.19 -35.83 -1.48
CA HIS A 521 -0.30 -34.57 -2.23
C HIS A 521 0.82 -34.32 -3.25
N SER A 522 1.96 -35.05 -3.18
CA SER A 522 3.02 -34.89 -4.18
C SER A 522 2.64 -35.48 -5.54
N PRO A 523 2.74 -34.73 -6.66
CA PRO A 523 2.44 -35.26 -7.99
C PRO A 523 3.47 -36.30 -8.47
N GLN A 524 4.61 -36.43 -7.80
CA GLN A 524 5.66 -37.39 -8.14
C GLN A 524 5.32 -38.82 -7.68
N VAL A 525 4.46 -38.96 -6.67
CA VAL A 525 4.05 -40.26 -6.12
C VAL A 525 2.83 -40.78 -6.87
N LYS A 526 3.03 -41.84 -7.66
CA LYS A 526 1.98 -42.44 -8.52
C LYS A 526 1.06 -43.40 -7.78
N SER A 527 1.58 -44.13 -6.80
CA SER A 527 0.81 -45.07 -5.97
C SER A 527 0.71 -44.49 -4.57
N LYS A 528 -0.47 -43.99 -4.22
CA LYS A 528 -0.75 -43.37 -2.92
C LYS A 528 -0.96 -44.43 -1.84
N MET A 529 -0.52 -44.13 -0.63
CA MET A 529 -0.74 -44.94 0.57
C MET A 529 -2.22 -44.96 0.91
N THR A 530 -2.81 -46.14 1.15
CA THR A 530 -4.21 -46.25 1.60
C THR A 530 -4.34 -46.06 3.11
N LYS A 531 -5.56 -45.79 3.58
CA LYS A 531 -5.86 -45.66 5.03
C LYS A 531 -5.41 -46.90 5.82
N GLU A 532 -5.64 -48.10 5.30
CA GLU A 532 -5.25 -49.36 5.94
C GLU A 532 -3.73 -49.57 5.93
N GLN A 533 -3.02 -49.01 4.94
CA GLN A 533 -1.56 -49.03 4.90
C GLN A 533 -0.98 -48.05 5.94
N TYR A 534 -1.57 -46.87 6.10
CA TYR A 534 -1.18 -45.87 7.10
C TYR A 534 -1.41 -46.35 8.54
N ILE A 535 -2.54 -47.03 8.81
CA ILE A 535 -2.82 -47.62 10.12
C ILE A 535 -1.80 -48.72 10.43
N ARG A 536 -1.47 -49.59 9.45
CA ARG A 536 -0.46 -50.64 9.63
C ARG A 536 0.94 -50.09 9.87
N LEU A 537 1.30 -49.00 9.21
CA LEU A 537 2.58 -48.32 9.38
C LEU A 537 2.79 -47.84 10.83
N ASN A 538 1.72 -47.40 11.48
CA ASN A 538 1.74 -46.85 12.85
C ASN A 538 1.39 -47.88 13.93
N ARG A 539 1.37 -49.19 13.63
CA ARG A 539 1.21 -50.23 14.65
C ARG A 539 2.51 -50.42 15.42
N GLY A 540 2.40 -50.55 16.75
CA GLY A 540 3.53 -50.82 17.65
C GLY A 540 4.40 -49.61 17.98
N ILE A 541 3.97 -48.37 17.69
CA ILE A 541 4.76 -47.14 17.92
C ILE A 541 4.69 -46.60 19.37
N SER A 542 3.90 -47.23 20.23
CA SER A 542 3.69 -46.81 21.63
C SER A 542 4.09 -47.95 22.56
N ASP A 543 4.79 -47.63 23.65
CA ASP A 543 5.56 -48.54 24.51
C ASP A 543 4.75 -49.63 25.26
N SER A 544 3.46 -49.81 24.97
CA SER A 544 2.66 -50.98 25.42
C SER A 544 1.24 -51.10 24.83
N LYS A 545 0.74 -50.12 24.07
CA LYS A 545 -0.60 -50.14 23.44
C LYS A 545 -0.60 -49.40 22.10
N ASP A 546 -1.19 -50.00 21.06
CA ASP A 546 -1.42 -49.34 19.77
C ASP A 546 -2.30 -48.10 19.93
N LEU A 547 -2.06 -47.08 19.10
CA LEU A 547 -2.96 -45.93 18.99
C LEU A 547 -4.33 -46.37 18.45
N PRO A 548 -5.45 -45.76 18.88
CA PRO A 548 -6.77 -46.11 18.39
C PRO A 548 -6.87 -46.02 16.85
N GLU A 549 -7.39 -47.06 16.20
CA GLU A 549 -7.53 -47.08 14.73
C GLU A 549 -8.45 -45.96 14.23
N GLU A 550 -9.47 -45.57 15.02
CA GLU A 550 -10.33 -44.42 14.72
C GLU A 550 -9.54 -43.10 14.72
N TYR A 551 -8.60 -42.93 15.65
CA TYR A 551 -7.76 -41.73 15.70
C TYR A 551 -6.84 -41.62 14.48
N LEU A 552 -6.19 -42.73 14.10
CA LEU A 552 -5.35 -42.79 12.89
C LEU A 552 -6.18 -42.62 11.61
N SER A 553 -7.41 -43.12 11.59
CA SER A 553 -8.35 -42.93 10.47
C SER A 553 -8.74 -41.48 10.31
N ASN A 554 -9.05 -40.78 11.40
CA ASN A 554 -9.39 -39.36 11.39
C ASN A 554 -8.21 -38.51 10.90
N ILE A 555 -6.99 -38.80 11.34
CA ILE A 555 -5.77 -38.14 10.84
C ILE A 555 -5.63 -38.34 9.33
N TYR A 556 -5.82 -39.57 8.84
CA TYR A 556 -5.73 -39.85 7.41
C TYR A 556 -6.75 -39.04 6.60
N ASP A 557 -8.02 -39.04 7.04
CA ASP A 557 -9.09 -38.32 6.34
C ASP A 557 -8.86 -36.80 6.36
N GLU A 558 -8.36 -36.26 7.47
CA GLU A 558 -8.03 -34.84 7.59
C GLU A 558 -6.88 -34.44 6.66
N ILE A 559 -5.80 -35.23 6.61
CA ILE A 559 -4.66 -34.96 5.72
C ILE A 559 -5.06 -35.16 4.26
N ALA A 560 -5.87 -36.17 3.93
CA ALA A 560 -6.37 -36.39 2.58
C ALA A 560 -7.26 -35.23 2.10
N GLY A 561 -8.10 -34.68 2.97
CA GLY A 561 -8.96 -33.52 2.67
C GLY A 561 -8.21 -32.19 2.64
N HIS A 562 -7.24 -31.99 3.53
CA HIS A 562 -6.51 -30.73 3.68
C HIS A 562 -5.00 -30.98 3.80
N GLU A 563 -4.26 -30.69 2.73
CA GLU A 563 -2.79 -30.73 2.71
C GLU A 563 -2.18 -29.84 3.82
N ILE A 564 -1.08 -30.27 4.43
CA ILE A 564 -0.25 -29.39 5.25
C ILE A 564 0.50 -28.43 4.31
N LYS A 565 -0.12 -27.29 4.03
CA LYS A 565 0.49 -26.24 3.20
C LYS A 565 1.64 -25.58 3.95
N MET A 566 2.86 -25.88 3.56
CA MET A 566 4.01 -25.03 3.90
C MET A 566 3.84 -23.73 3.09
N LYS A 567 3.88 -22.54 3.72
CA LYS A 567 3.78 -21.25 3.01
C LYS A 567 4.89 -21.20 1.95
N GLY A 568 4.52 -21.44 0.70
CA GLY A 568 5.41 -21.27 -0.44
C GLY A 568 5.76 -19.81 -0.53
N THR A 569 7.05 -19.49 -0.61
CA THR A 569 7.45 -18.27 -1.28
C THR A 569 6.79 -18.31 -2.65
N VAL A 570 6.05 -17.26 -3.00
CA VAL A 570 5.82 -16.96 -4.41
C VAL A 570 7.23 -16.85 -4.97
N ASN A 571 7.73 -17.95 -5.55
CA ASN A 571 8.93 -17.92 -6.35
C ASN A 571 8.58 -16.89 -7.41
N LYS A 572 9.08 -15.65 -7.26
CA LYS A 572 9.03 -14.65 -8.30
C LYS A 572 9.55 -15.40 -9.53
N PRO A 573 8.70 -15.71 -10.53
CA PRO A 573 9.19 -16.41 -11.69
C PRO A 573 10.29 -15.51 -12.23
N GLY A 574 11.53 -16.00 -12.19
CA GLY A 574 12.68 -15.24 -12.67
C GLY A 574 12.31 -14.71 -14.04
N LYS A 575 12.51 -13.41 -14.26
CA LYS A 575 12.10 -12.63 -15.46
C LYS A 575 12.03 -13.49 -16.72
N GLN A 576 10.91 -14.17 -16.94
CA GLN A 576 10.65 -14.88 -18.19
C GLN A 576 9.88 -13.91 -19.04
N VAL A 577 10.51 -13.50 -20.14
CA VAL A 577 9.87 -12.67 -21.16
C VAL A 577 8.61 -13.40 -21.63
N ILE A 578 7.44 -12.83 -21.30
CA ILE A 578 6.15 -13.42 -21.66
C ILE A 578 5.93 -13.14 -23.15
N SER A 579 6.23 -14.12 -24.02
CA SER A 579 6.17 -13.95 -25.48
C SER A 579 4.75 -13.91 -26.07
N SER A 580 3.71 -14.24 -25.30
CA SER A 580 2.33 -14.33 -25.79
C SER A 580 1.39 -13.41 -25.02
N GLU A 581 0.75 -12.49 -25.73
CA GLU A 581 -0.25 -11.54 -25.21
C GLU A 581 -1.42 -12.23 -24.50
N LYS A 582 -1.86 -13.38 -25.01
CA LYS A 582 -2.92 -14.20 -24.36
C LYS A 582 -2.44 -14.77 -23.02
N ARG A 583 -1.18 -15.24 -22.96
CA ARG A 583 -0.57 -15.76 -21.72
C ARG A 583 -0.34 -14.64 -20.70
N ARG A 584 0.05 -13.44 -21.15
CA ARG A 584 0.20 -12.25 -20.31
C ARG A 584 -1.12 -11.84 -19.66
N ARG A 585 -2.21 -11.76 -20.43
CA ARG A 585 -3.55 -11.45 -19.90
C ARG A 585 -4.04 -12.49 -18.89
N PHE A 586 -3.83 -13.78 -19.17
CA PHE A 586 -4.19 -14.83 -18.24
C PHE A 586 -3.41 -14.73 -16.91
N LEU A 587 -2.08 -14.56 -17.00
CA LEU A 587 -1.23 -14.37 -15.82
C LEU A 587 -1.62 -13.10 -15.05
N TRP A 588 -1.91 -12.01 -15.75
CA TRP A 588 -2.34 -10.76 -15.14
C TRP A 588 -3.67 -10.91 -14.41
N ASN A 589 -4.67 -11.55 -15.01
CA ASN A 589 -5.96 -11.78 -14.34
C ASN A 589 -5.79 -12.62 -13.07
N MET A 590 -4.95 -13.65 -13.12
CA MET A 590 -4.65 -14.47 -11.95
C MET A 590 -3.92 -13.67 -10.87
N GLU A 591 -2.95 -12.84 -11.27
CA GLU A 591 -2.18 -12.00 -10.36
C GLU A 591 -3.04 -10.89 -9.75
N MET A 592 -3.94 -10.25 -10.52
CA MET A 592 -4.90 -9.29 -10.00
C MET A 592 -5.80 -9.90 -8.92
N GLU A 593 -6.26 -11.15 -9.09
CA GLU A 593 -7.07 -11.81 -8.06
C GLU A 593 -6.26 -12.07 -6.77
N VAL A 594 -4.99 -12.45 -6.91
CA VAL A 594 -4.06 -12.59 -5.79
C VAL A 594 -3.82 -11.25 -5.10
N ILE A 595 -3.56 -10.18 -5.85
CA ILE A 595 -3.36 -8.83 -5.32
C ILE A 595 -4.63 -8.34 -4.63
N SER A 596 -5.79 -8.53 -5.24
CA SER A 596 -7.10 -8.17 -4.69
C SER A 596 -7.32 -8.84 -3.33
N THR A 597 -7.09 -10.15 -3.28
CA THR A 597 -7.29 -10.96 -2.07
C THR A 597 -6.30 -10.57 -0.98
N ALA A 598 -5.01 -10.42 -1.34
CA ALA A 598 -3.97 -10.03 -0.40
C ALA A 598 -4.22 -8.62 0.18
N ALA A 599 -4.50 -7.64 -0.69
CA ALA A 599 -4.81 -6.28 -0.28
C ALA A 599 -6.07 -6.23 0.59
N LYS A 600 -7.11 -7.00 0.24
CA LYS A 600 -8.34 -7.08 1.03
C LYS A 600 -8.10 -7.66 2.43
N ASN A 601 -7.44 -8.81 2.53
CA ASN A 601 -7.18 -9.47 3.81
C ASN A 601 -6.33 -8.57 4.72
N LEU A 602 -5.30 -7.91 4.15
CA LEU A 602 -4.48 -6.97 4.88
C LEU A 602 -5.31 -5.75 5.31
N MET A 603 -6.15 -5.21 4.44
CA MET A 603 -7.04 -4.08 4.74
C MET A 603 -8.01 -4.39 5.89
N GLU A 604 -8.60 -5.58 5.90
CA GLU A 604 -9.48 -6.05 6.97
C GLU A 604 -8.70 -6.16 8.29
N SER A 605 -7.50 -6.75 8.27
CA SER A 605 -6.65 -6.89 9.48
C SER A 605 -6.26 -5.56 10.12
N VAL A 606 -6.01 -4.52 9.32
CA VAL A 606 -5.60 -3.19 9.81
C VAL A 606 -6.78 -2.26 10.08
N SER A 607 -8.01 -2.65 9.73
CA SER A 607 -9.19 -1.78 9.80
C SER A 607 -9.55 -1.35 11.23
N HIS A 608 -9.22 -2.20 12.23
CA HIS A 608 -9.45 -1.94 13.66
C HIS A 608 -8.23 -1.33 14.37
N VAL A 609 -7.06 -1.35 13.72
CA VAL A 609 -5.82 -0.86 14.31
C VAL A 609 -5.79 0.66 14.28
N GLN A 610 -5.57 1.28 15.44
CA GLN A 610 -5.30 2.71 15.52
C GLN A 610 -3.79 2.93 15.46
N ALA A 611 -3.36 3.65 14.43
CA ALA A 611 -1.98 4.10 14.30
C ALA A 611 -1.99 5.64 14.20
N PRO A 612 -1.20 6.35 15.03
CA PRO A 612 -1.12 7.79 14.97
C PRO A 612 -0.47 8.21 13.65
N PHE A 613 -1.10 9.16 12.95
CA PHE A 613 -0.53 9.81 11.79
C PHE A 613 0.10 11.14 12.21
N THR A 614 1.32 11.39 11.74
CA THR A 614 2.09 12.60 12.03
C THR A 614 2.09 13.50 10.83
N SER A 615 1.53 14.71 10.93
CA SER A 615 1.70 15.72 9.88
C SER A 615 3.06 16.38 10.06
N ALA A 616 3.90 16.36 9.03
CA ALA A 616 5.23 16.96 9.09
C ALA A 616 5.15 18.48 9.22
N LYS A 617 5.89 19.07 10.17
CA LYS A 617 5.94 20.53 10.39
C LYS A 617 7.35 21.11 10.19
N HIS A 618 8.38 20.27 10.23
CA HIS A 618 9.77 20.69 10.15
C HIS A 618 10.33 20.61 8.72
N LEU A 619 11.14 21.60 8.34
CA LEU A 619 11.77 21.68 7.03
C LEU A 619 13.00 20.78 6.91
N GLU A 620 13.58 20.40 8.05
CA GLU A 620 14.81 19.62 8.16
C GLU A 620 14.62 18.18 7.66
N HIS A 621 13.37 17.72 7.53
CA HIS A 621 13.04 16.41 6.92
C HIS A 621 13.45 16.31 5.45
N VAL A 622 13.54 17.43 4.73
CA VAL A 622 13.88 17.42 3.29
C VAL A 622 15.30 16.92 3.06
N ARG A 623 16.24 17.25 3.95
CA ARG A 623 17.65 16.85 3.82
C ARG A 623 17.83 15.33 3.75
N PRO A 624 17.38 14.52 4.73
CA PRO A 624 17.51 13.07 4.66
C PRO A 624 16.65 12.45 3.54
N MET A 625 15.48 13.03 3.21
CA MET A 625 14.69 12.58 2.05
C MET A 625 15.49 12.70 0.75
N PHE A 626 16.13 13.85 0.51
CA PHE A 626 16.95 14.06 -0.69
C PHE A 626 18.21 13.19 -0.67
N LYS A 627 18.85 13.00 0.50
CA LYS A 627 20.01 12.11 0.66
C LYS A 627 19.72 10.67 0.25
N MET A 628 18.49 10.21 0.43
CA MET A 628 18.04 8.89 -0.01
C MET A 628 17.67 8.87 -1.50
N ALA A 629 17.07 9.94 -2.02
CA ALA A 629 16.52 9.99 -3.37
C ALA A 629 17.51 10.40 -4.48
N TRP A 630 18.62 11.10 -4.16
CA TRP A 630 19.42 11.78 -5.19
C TRP A 630 20.07 10.84 -6.21
N THR A 631 20.53 9.65 -5.81
CA THR A 631 21.18 8.71 -6.74
C THR A 631 20.23 8.18 -7.82
N PRO A 632 19.05 7.62 -7.48
CA PRO A 632 18.08 7.20 -8.50
C PRO A 632 17.56 8.37 -9.34
N LEU A 633 17.42 9.58 -8.76
CA LEU A 633 17.04 10.78 -9.50
C LEU A 633 18.11 11.18 -10.53
N LEU A 634 19.38 11.25 -10.11
CA LEU A 634 20.51 11.58 -10.98
C LEU A 634 20.62 10.59 -12.14
N ALA A 635 20.47 9.29 -11.86
CA ALA A 635 20.46 8.25 -12.88
C ALA A 635 19.33 8.47 -13.91
N ALA A 636 18.11 8.74 -13.45
CA ALA A 636 16.97 8.98 -14.34
C ALA A 636 17.19 10.18 -15.27
N PHE A 637 17.62 11.33 -14.75
CA PHE A 637 17.84 12.52 -15.56
C PHE A 637 19.04 12.39 -16.50
N SER A 638 20.11 11.71 -16.06
CA SER A 638 21.30 11.48 -16.90
C SER A 638 20.98 10.56 -18.07
N VAL A 639 20.26 9.46 -17.84
CA VAL A 639 19.76 8.57 -18.91
C VAL A 639 18.78 9.32 -19.82
N GLY A 640 17.92 10.15 -19.24
CA GLY A 640 17.08 11.15 -19.92
C GLY A 640 17.82 11.93 -21.01
N LEU A 641 18.89 12.61 -20.61
CA LEU A 641 19.69 13.48 -21.46
C LEU A 641 20.59 12.72 -22.44
N GLN A 642 21.08 11.54 -22.05
CA GLN A 642 21.97 10.72 -22.87
C GLN A 642 21.22 10.05 -24.02
N ASP A 643 20.13 9.34 -23.71
CA ASP A 643 19.50 8.39 -24.63
C ASP A 643 18.32 9.00 -25.41
N CYS A 644 17.90 10.23 -25.09
CA CYS A 644 16.79 10.91 -25.74
C CYS A 644 17.20 12.26 -26.32
N ASP A 645 16.75 12.55 -27.55
CA ASP A 645 16.85 13.87 -28.17
C ASP A 645 15.53 14.65 -28.13
N ASP A 646 14.52 14.10 -27.46
CA ASP A 646 13.22 14.74 -27.32
C ASP A 646 13.31 16.00 -26.42
N PRO A 647 12.79 17.16 -26.87
CA PRO A 647 12.94 18.42 -26.15
C PRO A 647 12.17 18.46 -24.83
N GLU A 648 11.03 17.78 -24.72
CA GLU A 648 10.23 17.73 -23.51
C GLU A 648 10.94 16.91 -22.42
N ILE A 649 11.45 15.73 -22.79
CA ILE A 649 12.27 14.90 -21.90
C ILE A 649 13.52 15.66 -21.46
N ALA A 650 14.22 16.34 -22.38
CA ALA A 650 15.40 17.12 -22.05
C ALA A 650 15.07 18.26 -21.06
N SER A 651 13.98 19.00 -21.30
CA SER A 651 13.52 20.08 -20.42
C SER A 651 13.21 19.57 -19.01
N LEU A 652 12.48 18.45 -18.89
CA LEU A 652 12.16 17.84 -17.59
C LEU A 652 13.42 17.40 -16.84
N CYS A 653 14.40 16.82 -17.54
CA CYS A 653 15.66 16.39 -16.92
C CYS A 653 16.48 17.58 -16.42
N LEU A 654 16.58 18.65 -17.21
CA LEU A 654 17.27 19.88 -16.81
C LEU A 654 16.58 20.57 -15.64
N ASP A 655 15.24 20.62 -15.64
CA ASP A 655 14.45 21.13 -14.53
C ASP A 655 14.67 20.32 -13.24
N GLY A 656 14.66 18.99 -13.34
CA GLY A 656 14.94 18.09 -12.23
C GLY A 656 16.34 18.30 -11.66
N ILE A 657 17.36 18.36 -12.51
CA ILE A 657 18.75 18.61 -12.08
C ILE A 657 18.87 19.99 -11.42
N ARG A 658 18.24 21.03 -11.97
CA ARG A 658 18.22 22.37 -11.36
C ARG A 658 17.61 22.35 -9.97
N CYS A 659 16.46 21.71 -9.78
CA CYS A 659 15.83 21.57 -8.46
C CYS A 659 16.74 20.79 -7.50
N ALA A 660 17.37 19.71 -7.95
CA ALA A 660 18.25 18.89 -7.13
C ALA A 660 19.50 19.67 -6.66
N ILE A 661 20.13 20.45 -7.55
CA ILE A 661 21.27 21.32 -7.19
C ILE A 661 20.81 22.36 -6.15
N ARG A 662 19.65 22.98 -6.35
CA ARG A 662 19.11 23.96 -5.41
C ARG A 662 18.90 23.38 -4.01
N ILE A 663 18.30 22.20 -3.90
CA ILE A 663 18.15 21.49 -2.61
C ILE A 663 19.53 21.22 -2.00
N ALA A 664 20.48 20.72 -2.79
CA ALA A 664 21.83 20.44 -2.31
C ALA A 664 22.53 21.70 -1.80
N CYS A 665 22.33 22.86 -2.44
CA CYS A 665 22.83 24.15 -1.98
C CYS A 665 22.17 24.61 -0.68
N ILE A 666 20.83 24.52 -0.57
CA ILE A 666 20.08 24.89 0.64
C ILE A 666 20.56 24.12 1.87
N PHE A 667 20.85 22.81 1.72
CA PHE A 667 21.27 21.95 2.82
C PHE A 667 22.79 21.71 2.91
N HIS A 668 23.60 22.47 2.16
CA HIS A 668 25.06 22.37 2.13
C HIS A 668 25.60 20.96 1.86
N MET A 669 24.96 20.24 0.92
CA MET A 669 25.29 18.88 0.52
C MET A 669 26.28 18.88 -0.66
N THR A 670 27.57 19.03 -0.35
CA THR A 670 28.63 19.23 -1.37
C THR A 670 28.79 18.06 -2.34
N LEU A 671 28.77 16.83 -1.84
CA LEU A 671 28.91 15.62 -2.68
C LEU A 671 27.81 15.54 -3.74
N GLU A 672 26.56 15.69 -3.32
CA GLU A 672 25.39 15.63 -4.18
C GLU A 672 25.39 16.78 -5.19
N ARG A 673 25.63 18.01 -4.71
CA ARG A 673 25.75 19.19 -5.57
C ARG A 673 26.79 18.98 -6.66
N ASP A 674 28.00 18.57 -6.28
CA ASP A 674 29.12 18.41 -7.21
C ASP A 674 28.84 17.30 -8.23
N ALA A 675 28.17 16.21 -7.83
CA ALA A 675 27.72 15.16 -8.76
C ALA A 675 26.73 15.67 -9.81
N TYR A 676 25.71 16.46 -9.41
CA TYR A 676 24.75 17.04 -10.36
C TYR A 676 25.39 18.10 -11.26
N VAL A 677 26.26 18.96 -10.73
CA VAL A 677 27.00 19.96 -11.52
C VAL A 677 27.94 19.28 -12.50
N GLN A 678 28.64 18.23 -12.09
CA GLN A 678 29.51 17.44 -12.96
C GLN A 678 28.70 16.76 -14.09
N ALA A 679 27.50 16.26 -13.79
CA ALA A 679 26.59 15.72 -14.79
C ALA A 679 26.20 16.79 -15.82
N LEU A 680 25.77 18.00 -15.38
CA LEU A 680 25.48 19.11 -16.30
C LEU A 680 26.70 19.47 -17.15
N ALA A 681 27.87 19.63 -16.53
CA ALA A 681 29.10 20.00 -17.22
C ALA A 681 29.44 19.01 -18.34
N ARG A 682 29.30 17.70 -18.08
CA ARG A 682 29.50 16.65 -19.09
C ARG A 682 28.56 16.80 -20.29
N PHE A 683 27.29 17.14 -20.05
CA PHE A 683 26.30 17.29 -21.12
C PHE A 683 26.40 18.61 -21.90
N THR A 684 27.23 19.57 -21.47
CA THR A 684 27.52 20.78 -22.28
C THR A 684 28.37 20.48 -23.53
N LEU A 685 29.09 19.36 -23.56
CA LEU A 685 30.13 19.03 -24.54
C LEU A 685 31.31 20.03 -24.60
N LEU A 686 31.43 20.96 -23.64
CA LEU A 686 32.51 21.95 -23.57
C LEU A 686 33.73 21.48 -22.77
N THR A 687 33.67 20.30 -22.14
CA THR A 687 34.78 19.72 -21.39
C THR A 687 35.84 19.14 -22.31
N ALA A 688 37.12 19.28 -21.94
CA ALA A 688 38.28 18.90 -22.77
C ALA A 688 38.32 17.43 -23.23
N ASN A 689 37.60 16.53 -22.56
CA ASN A 689 37.55 15.08 -22.87
C ASN A 689 36.30 14.66 -23.66
N SER A 690 35.47 15.61 -24.11
CA SER A 690 34.26 15.28 -24.86
C SER A 690 34.62 14.83 -26.29
N PRO A 691 34.06 13.70 -26.78
CA PRO A 691 34.22 13.34 -28.18
C PRO A 691 33.67 14.46 -29.06
N ILE A 692 34.32 14.75 -30.19
CA ILE A 692 33.86 15.74 -31.17
C ILE A 692 32.52 15.24 -31.71
N THR A 693 31.44 15.72 -31.11
CA THR A 693 30.07 15.30 -31.37
C THR A 693 29.26 16.55 -31.72
N GLU A 694 28.36 16.45 -32.69
CA GLU A 694 27.53 17.60 -33.08
C GLU A 694 26.70 18.11 -31.90
N MET A 695 26.75 19.41 -31.66
CA MET A 695 26.04 20.06 -30.58
C MET A 695 24.55 20.19 -30.91
N LYS A 696 23.69 19.60 -30.08
CA LYS A 696 22.24 19.61 -30.25
C LYS A 696 21.59 20.68 -29.36
N ALA A 697 20.30 20.96 -29.59
CA ALA A 697 19.50 21.89 -28.79
C ALA A 697 19.60 21.62 -27.28
N LYS A 698 19.53 20.34 -26.87
CA LYS A 698 19.68 19.92 -25.46
C LYS A 698 21.02 20.34 -24.84
N ASN A 699 22.10 20.39 -25.61
CA ASN A 699 23.41 20.83 -25.11
C ASN A 699 23.43 22.35 -24.86
N ILE A 700 22.79 23.12 -25.74
CA ILE A 700 22.61 24.57 -25.58
C ILE A 700 21.76 24.86 -24.33
N ASP A 701 20.66 24.14 -24.15
CA ASP A 701 19.79 24.30 -22.99
C ASP A 701 20.46 23.85 -21.69
N THR A 702 21.35 22.85 -21.76
CA THR A 702 22.23 22.47 -20.63
C THR A 702 23.15 23.62 -20.23
N ILE A 703 23.77 24.32 -21.20
CA ILE A 703 24.61 25.50 -20.91
C ILE A 703 23.80 26.61 -20.27
N LYS A 704 22.62 26.93 -20.82
CA LYS A 704 21.71 27.93 -20.22
C LYS A 704 21.35 27.56 -18.78
N THR A 705 21.06 26.28 -18.53
CA THR A 705 20.75 25.76 -17.20
C THR A 705 21.94 25.90 -16.26
N LEU A 706 23.15 25.55 -16.70
CA LEU A 706 24.37 25.70 -15.90
C LEU A 706 24.66 27.17 -15.54
N ILE A 707 24.49 28.08 -16.49
CA ILE A 707 24.63 29.53 -16.24
C ILE A 707 23.57 30.01 -15.24
N THR A 708 22.33 29.54 -15.39
CA THR A 708 21.23 29.88 -14.48
C THR A 708 21.55 29.43 -13.06
N VAL A 709 21.98 28.18 -12.88
CA VAL A 709 22.40 27.62 -11.59
C VAL A 709 23.58 28.40 -11.00
N ALA A 710 24.59 28.76 -11.81
CA ALA A 710 25.69 29.58 -11.34
C ALA A 710 25.24 30.97 -10.87
N HIS A 711 24.22 31.55 -11.51
CA HIS A 711 23.68 32.85 -11.14
C HIS A 711 22.79 32.80 -9.88
N THR A 712 21.97 31.75 -9.73
CA THR A 712 21.01 31.61 -8.62
C THR A 712 21.65 31.02 -7.36
N ASP A 713 22.50 30.01 -7.52
CA ASP A 713 22.99 29.16 -6.43
C ASP A 713 24.53 29.19 -6.28
N GLY A 714 25.24 29.93 -7.15
CA GLY A 714 26.70 29.99 -7.14
C GLY A 714 27.31 30.81 -5.99
N LYS A 715 26.58 31.77 -5.41
CA LYS A 715 27.04 32.63 -4.31
C LYS A 715 26.79 32.07 -2.90
N THR A 716 26.15 30.91 -2.79
CA THR A 716 26.02 30.14 -1.53
C THR A 716 27.21 29.22 -1.27
N THR A 717 28.31 29.41 -2.03
CA THR A 717 29.64 28.86 -1.76
C THR A 717 30.36 29.73 -0.73
#